data_AF-A0A2U2YX70-F1
#
_entry.id   AF-A0A2U2YX70-F1
#
_cell.length_a   1.000
_cell.length_b   1.000
_cell.length_c   1.000
_cell.angle_alpha   90.00
_cell.angle_beta   90.00
_cell.angle_gamma   90.00
#
_symmetry.space_group_name_H-M   'P 1'
#
loop_
_entity.id
_entity.type
_entity.pdbx_description
1 polymer ?
#
loop_
_entity_poly.entity_id
_entity_poly.type
_entity_poly.pdbx_seq_one_letter_code
_entity_poly.pdbx_strand_id
1 'polypeptide(L)'
;MEDWEAPDESVWGKSRGLDPGLPPYPLIRHLLDAAAMALHLWDVYLSQNQRVRIADGMGLAGELERARAVVGLCAGLHDLGKLSEFQFCSRHGSQYLSAELSGDRMTMSVERFGHDVAGLQGAKAVLAELGFAADGDLRAAERLAEVIGGHHGRFHRIEDGIAPAFLGGAAWARQRNAHAAVVHESLGEPEAPEVFKASAAVLVTGVVILADWLVSQEDYLRGRQRGLESVLADHFKRSQQDAPRLLAEAGLARVGLQRKGFAEAYGIQGEPNPLQRSVMDELREAVGEARRGGIFLVTAAPGDGKSETALEAERVLSEAFGTQGYAFLLPTMATSDQMHGRVAKTLLRQSGEDAGLTLVHSMAWLNSAYADEDLDAQSVLTCDGDELGEGNRRAEADMRPQRWLRGPKRPLLAQFAVGTIDQALMAVLPVRHNALRLLALSGKTFVVDEAHAYDPYMQVLLGRLLNWLGAYGVPVVLLSATLPASVSDQLIKEYLKGAGHKTRALGGRTFPAPYPGWLYVDGESGRATQISPARRYEQSRARVMELGVVVEPVVHGSGVGARARQAVIERLLTPLSKGEGGTALVVCNTVGDAQDTYLRLRERFDKRSHEQGGIVQLLHARFPGDVREARTREVTEGLGREGPRPLRRIVVATQVVEQSLDLDADIVISDLAPLSLLLQRAGRCWRHENHWARHGYPDGRGRPGWASGPRLVVLDPIVGGGKTPQQWGEVYSEHLLATTSRTLAGIEGGIISVPGDVQGLVEAVHGNNEDFDWNNPGGSETKAWTAHRGKEMAERSMAALLAVPRALSVRALHDLHDLPGEEDEWEVSTRLGADSVRLLCAYVQEDGRVTLDLGGEQLLPHAAPDGRMPVSSVREVMRHTIPVRADWLKEADPESIAPPMAWTEHPMLGELRVLRQPVQGGSAQVVKIGGKTLRMDEDLGLVRK
;
A
#
# COMPACT_ATOMS: atom_id res chain seq x y z
N MET A 1 -35.87 -13.12 35.64
CA MET A 1 -34.44 -13.45 35.78
C MET A 1 -34.39 -14.95 35.91
N GLU A 2 -34.23 -15.63 34.78
CA GLU A 2 -33.93 -17.06 34.78
C GLU A 2 -32.47 -17.19 35.23
N ASP A 3 -32.21 -18.04 36.24
CA ASP A 3 -30.84 -18.40 36.63
C ASP A 3 -30.19 -19.14 35.45
N TRP A 4 -29.31 -18.48 34.71
CA TRP A 4 -28.53 -19.12 33.66
C TRP A 4 -27.66 -20.23 34.24
N GLU A 5 -27.52 -21.33 33.50
CA GLU A 5 -26.57 -22.39 33.83
C GLU A 5 -25.13 -21.82 33.86
N ALA A 6 -24.27 -22.32 34.74
CA ALA A 6 -22.87 -21.90 34.75
C ALA A 6 -22.14 -22.38 33.46
N PRO A 7 -21.26 -21.57 32.86
CA PRO A 7 -20.53 -21.99 31.66
C PRO A 7 -19.57 -23.14 31.96
N ASP A 8 -19.62 -24.18 31.13
CA ASP A 8 -18.74 -25.35 31.21
C ASP A 8 -17.32 -25.01 30.73
N GLU A 9 -16.38 -24.84 31.68
CA GLU A 9 -14.98 -24.53 31.38
C GLU A 9 -14.20 -25.68 30.71
N SER A 10 -14.81 -26.86 30.51
CA SER A 10 -14.20 -27.93 29.72
C SER A 10 -14.17 -27.65 28.22
N VAL A 11 -15.04 -26.74 27.75
CA VAL A 11 -15.07 -26.27 26.36
C VAL A 11 -13.84 -25.42 26.10
N TRP A 12 -13.05 -25.80 25.10
CA TRP A 12 -11.76 -25.15 24.82
C TRP A 12 -11.88 -24.08 23.72
N GLY A 13 -11.13 -22.98 23.90
CA GLY A 13 -10.96 -21.93 22.89
C GLY A 13 -9.64 -22.07 22.12
N LYS A 14 -8.55 -22.48 22.80
CA LYS A 14 -7.22 -22.66 22.20
C LYS A 14 -6.56 -23.95 22.75
N SER A 15 -5.93 -24.74 21.89
CA SER A 15 -5.27 -26.00 22.28
C SER A 15 -3.88 -26.20 21.67
N ARG A 16 -3.67 -25.76 20.42
CA ARG A 16 -2.39 -25.86 19.71
C ARG A 16 -1.35 -24.88 20.25
N GLY A 17 -0.08 -25.29 20.29
CA GLY A 17 1.06 -24.45 20.74
C GLY A 17 1.07 -24.11 22.23
N LEU A 18 0.13 -24.63 23.00
CA LEU A 18 0.08 -24.50 24.47
C LEU A 18 0.78 -25.70 25.13
N ASP A 19 0.89 -25.68 26.46
CA ASP A 19 1.49 -26.78 27.20
C ASP A 19 0.60 -28.03 27.09
N PRO A 20 1.09 -29.13 26.47
CA PRO A 20 0.29 -30.34 26.26
C PRO A 20 0.07 -31.14 27.56
N GLY A 21 0.79 -30.82 28.63
CA GLY A 21 0.61 -31.43 29.95
C GLY A 21 -0.51 -30.79 30.78
N LEU A 22 -1.11 -29.71 30.31
CA LEU A 22 -2.19 -28.98 30.98
C LEU A 22 -3.49 -29.03 30.17
N PRO A 23 -4.66 -28.87 30.81
CA PRO A 23 -5.91 -28.69 30.08
C PRO A 23 -5.80 -27.56 29.04
N PRO A 24 -6.48 -27.68 27.88
CA PRO A 24 -6.60 -26.61 26.91
C PRO A 24 -7.10 -25.31 27.53
N TYR A 25 -6.84 -24.18 26.86
CA TYR A 25 -7.30 -22.89 27.34
C TYR A 25 -8.84 -22.76 27.19
N PRO A 26 -9.61 -22.54 28.28
CA PRO A 26 -11.07 -22.55 28.21
C PRO A 26 -11.64 -21.44 27.32
N LEU A 27 -12.75 -21.74 26.64
CA LEU A 27 -13.40 -20.81 25.71
C LEU A 27 -13.91 -19.55 26.41
N ILE A 28 -14.66 -19.68 27.51
CA ILE A 28 -15.20 -18.52 28.24
C ILE A 28 -14.10 -17.55 28.69
N ARG A 29 -12.93 -18.06 29.06
CA ARG A 29 -11.76 -17.28 29.45
C ARG A 29 -11.23 -16.46 28.27
N HIS A 30 -11.13 -17.08 27.10
CA HIS A 30 -10.75 -16.40 25.87
C HIS A 30 -11.76 -15.34 25.42
N LEU A 31 -13.06 -15.62 25.57
CA LEU A 31 -14.12 -14.64 25.29
C LEU A 31 -13.99 -13.39 26.19
N LEU A 32 -13.73 -13.58 27.48
CA LEU A 32 -13.48 -12.48 28.43
C LEU A 32 -12.18 -11.72 28.12
N ASP A 33 -11.11 -12.42 27.72
CA ASP A 33 -9.86 -11.80 27.27
C ASP A 33 -10.10 -10.89 26.06
N ALA A 34 -10.81 -11.38 25.03
CA ALA A 34 -11.12 -10.62 23.82
C ALA A 34 -12.02 -9.41 24.12
N ALA A 35 -13.04 -9.57 24.98
CA ALA A 35 -13.88 -8.47 25.43
C ALA A 35 -13.06 -7.39 26.16
N ALA A 36 -12.20 -7.79 27.12
CA ALA A 36 -11.35 -6.86 27.87
C ALA A 36 -10.39 -6.09 26.95
N MET A 37 -9.78 -6.77 25.98
CA MET A 37 -8.91 -6.14 25.00
C MET A 37 -9.68 -5.17 24.09
N ALA A 38 -10.88 -5.54 23.61
CA ALA A 38 -11.69 -4.65 22.78
C ALA A 38 -12.12 -3.37 23.51
N LEU A 39 -12.46 -3.47 24.80
CA LEU A 39 -12.73 -2.32 25.66
C LEU A 39 -11.49 -1.41 25.78
N HIS A 40 -10.31 -2.00 25.99
CA HIS A 40 -9.06 -1.24 26.06
C HIS A 40 -8.72 -0.57 24.72
N LEU A 41 -8.84 -1.30 23.60
CA LEU A 41 -8.66 -0.77 22.25
C LEU A 41 -9.61 0.39 21.97
N TRP A 42 -10.87 0.31 22.40
CA TRP A 42 -11.80 1.42 22.27
C TRP A 42 -11.28 2.69 22.95
N ASP A 43 -10.76 2.56 24.17
CA ASP A 43 -10.33 3.69 24.99
C ASP A 43 -9.05 4.35 24.47
N VAL A 44 -8.03 3.54 24.16
CA VAL A 44 -6.68 4.05 23.90
C VAL A 44 -6.22 3.91 22.45
N TYR A 45 -6.76 2.94 21.70
CA TYR A 45 -6.37 2.72 20.31
C TYR A 45 -7.29 3.44 19.34
N LEU A 46 -8.61 3.42 19.51
CA LEU A 46 -9.52 4.11 18.58
C LEU A 46 -9.39 5.63 18.71
N SER A 47 -9.30 6.30 17.57
CA SER A 47 -9.40 7.76 17.50
C SER A 47 -10.79 8.25 17.91
N GLN A 48 -10.90 9.52 18.32
CA GLN A 48 -12.19 10.12 18.66
C GLN A 48 -13.18 10.02 17.50
N ASN A 49 -12.72 10.26 16.27
CA ASN A 49 -13.56 10.13 15.08
C ASN A 49 -14.11 8.70 14.93
N GLN A 50 -13.28 7.66 15.06
CA GLN A 50 -13.75 6.28 14.95
C GLN A 50 -14.82 5.94 15.98
N ARG A 51 -14.62 6.32 17.24
CA ARG A 51 -15.62 6.10 18.31
C ARG A 51 -16.96 6.76 17.99
N VAL A 52 -16.93 8.01 17.54
CA VAL A 52 -18.14 8.75 17.12
C VAL A 52 -18.81 8.09 15.91
N ARG A 53 -18.05 7.67 14.90
CA ARG A 53 -18.62 7.02 13.70
C ARG A 53 -19.23 5.66 13.98
N ILE A 54 -18.63 4.88 14.88
CA ILE A 54 -19.19 3.60 15.33
C ILE A 54 -20.50 3.86 16.09
N ALA A 55 -20.50 4.78 17.07
CA ALA A 55 -21.68 5.13 17.84
C ALA A 55 -22.83 5.68 16.96
N ASP A 56 -22.54 6.62 16.04
CA ASP A 56 -23.51 7.14 15.06
C ASP A 56 -24.08 6.05 14.15
N GLY A 57 -23.26 5.04 13.83
CA GLY A 57 -23.66 3.90 13.02
C GLY A 57 -24.51 2.89 13.78
N MET A 58 -24.43 2.89 15.11
CA MET A 58 -25.27 2.13 16.03
C MET A 58 -26.55 2.89 16.44
N GLY A 59 -26.74 4.13 15.98
CA GLY A 59 -27.82 5.00 16.48
C GLY A 59 -27.59 5.53 17.90
N LEU A 60 -26.41 5.31 18.46
CA LEU A 60 -26.02 5.66 19.84
C LEU A 60 -25.23 6.97 19.89
N ALA A 61 -25.62 7.94 19.08
CA ALA A 61 -24.92 9.22 18.98
C ALA A 61 -24.93 9.95 20.35
N GLY A 62 -23.76 10.13 20.96
CA GLY A 62 -23.63 10.70 22.30
C GLY A 62 -23.59 9.67 23.44
N GLU A 63 -23.87 8.39 23.18
CA GLU A 63 -23.83 7.29 24.15
C GLU A 63 -22.58 6.41 23.94
N LEU A 64 -21.39 7.02 24.04
CA LEU A 64 -20.13 6.33 23.75
C LEU A 64 -19.87 5.11 24.66
N GLU A 65 -20.30 5.15 25.92
CA GLU A 65 -20.13 4.02 26.86
C GLU A 65 -20.99 2.82 26.48
N ARG A 66 -22.22 3.05 25.98
CA ARG A 66 -23.06 1.96 25.48
C ARG A 66 -22.49 1.37 24.20
N ALA A 67 -22.03 2.22 23.27
CA ALA A 67 -21.35 1.76 22.06
C ALA A 67 -20.08 0.96 22.38
N ARG A 68 -19.29 1.41 23.37
CA ARG A 68 -18.12 0.71 23.91
C ARG A 68 -18.48 -0.68 24.42
N ALA A 69 -19.54 -0.80 25.22
CA ALA A 69 -20.00 -2.08 25.75
C ALA A 69 -20.50 -3.03 24.65
N VAL A 70 -21.22 -2.51 23.63
CA VAL A 70 -21.65 -3.31 22.46
C VAL A 70 -20.46 -3.80 21.64
N VAL A 71 -19.41 -2.99 21.46
CA VAL A 71 -18.16 -3.43 20.81
C VAL A 71 -17.47 -4.53 21.63
N GLY A 72 -17.42 -4.37 22.96
CA GLY A 72 -16.95 -5.41 23.88
C GLY A 72 -17.74 -6.70 23.74
N LEU A 73 -19.06 -6.61 23.59
CA LEU A 73 -19.94 -7.77 23.41
C LEU A 73 -19.66 -8.48 22.07
N CYS A 74 -19.51 -7.73 20.96
CA CYS A 74 -19.11 -8.30 19.68
C CYS A 74 -17.79 -9.07 19.79
N ALA A 75 -16.79 -8.53 20.49
CA ALA A 75 -15.51 -9.20 20.70
C ALA A 75 -15.63 -10.41 21.63
N GLY A 76 -16.40 -10.30 22.71
CA GLY A 76 -16.64 -11.39 23.65
C GLY A 76 -17.53 -12.51 23.14
N LEU A 77 -18.15 -12.36 21.95
CA LEU A 77 -18.97 -13.40 21.32
C LEU A 77 -18.37 -13.91 19.99
N HIS A 78 -17.22 -13.41 19.55
CA HIS A 78 -16.66 -13.72 18.23
C HIS A 78 -16.47 -15.23 18.00
N ASP A 79 -16.01 -15.93 19.03
CA ASP A 79 -15.66 -17.36 19.01
C ASP A 79 -16.80 -18.25 19.54
N LEU A 80 -18.02 -17.71 19.70
CA LEU A 80 -19.19 -18.46 20.18
C LEU A 80 -19.47 -19.71 19.34
N GLY A 81 -19.14 -19.67 18.04
CA GLY A 81 -19.26 -20.81 17.15
C GLY A 81 -18.33 -21.98 17.46
N LYS A 82 -17.35 -21.83 18.37
CA LYS A 82 -16.55 -22.95 18.89
C LYS A 82 -17.37 -23.88 19.80
N LEU A 83 -18.52 -23.43 20.32
CA LEU A 83 -19.52 -24.28 20.98
C LEU A 83 -20.35 -25.04 19.92
N SER A 84 -19.65 -25.88 19.17
CA SER A 84 -20.15 -26.68 18.06
C SER A 84 -19.26 -27.92 17.89
N GLU A 85 -19.38 -28.61 16.75
CA GLU A 85 -18.50 -29.71 16.37
C GLU A 85 -17.00 -29.39 16.43
N PHE A 86 -16.63 -28.10 16.38
CA PHE A 86 -15.26 -27.60 16.53
C PHE A 86 -14.53 -28.23 17.73
N GLN A 87 -15.23 -28.49 18.84
CA GLN A 87 -14.65 -29.07 20.05
C GLN A 87 -14.02 -30.47 19.80
N PHE A 88 -14.43 -31.16 18.74
CA PHE A 88 -13.92 -32.48 18.36
C PHE A 88 -12.76 -32.42 17.34
N CYS A 89 -12.38 -31.24 16.84
CA CYS A 89 -11.26 -31.08 15.91
C CYS A 89 -9.89 -31.35 16.55
N SER A 90 -9.77 -31.20 17.87
CA SER A 90 -8.54 -31.47 18.62
C SER A 90 -8.69 -32.72 19.47
N ARG A 91 -7.88 -33.76 19.22
CA ARG A 91 -7.85 -34.96 20.05
C ARG A 91 -7.46 -34.65 21.50
N HIS A 92 -6.60 -33.66 21.71
CA HIS A 92 -6.24 -33.18 23.03
C HIS A 92 -7.42 -32.46 23.68
N GLY A 93 -8.06 -31.53 22.97
CA GLY A 93 -9.23 -30.80 23.45
C GLY A 93 -10.41 -31.70 23.84
N SER A 94 -10.75 -32.65 22.98
CA SER A 94 -11.90 -33.54 23.18
C SER A 94 -11.79 -34.46 24.39
N GLN A 95 -10.58 -34.66 24.96
CA GLN A 95 -10.40 -35.51 26.14
C GLN A 95 -10.88 -34.85 27.43
N TYR A 96 -10.97 -33.53 27.45
CA TYR A 96 -11.34 -32.77 28.63
C TYR A 96 -12.81 -32.37 28.67
N LEU A 97 -13.54 -32.51 27.55
CA LEU A 97 -14.96 -32.17 27.43
C LEU A 97 -15.80 -32.93 28.47
N SER A 98 -16.81 -32.25 29.02
CA SER A 98 -17.76 -32.86 29.93
C SER A 98 -18.49 -34.06 29.33
N ALA A 99 -18.94 -34.98 30.19
CA ALA A 99 -19.62 -36.19 29.77
C ALA A 99 -20.94 -35.90 29.02
N GLU A 100 -21.63 -34.82 29.39
CA GLU A 100 -22.86 -34.38 28.74
C GLU A 100 -22.60 -33.95 27.28
N LEU A 101 -21.62 -33.07 27.05
CA LEU A 101 -21.29 -32.59 25.70
C LEU A 101 -20.61 -33.68 24.85
N SER A 102 -19.81 -34.55 25.48
CA SER A 102 -19.15 -35.67 24.79
C SER A 102 -20.14 -36.73 24.28
N GLY A 103 -21.29 -36.89 24.93
CA GLY A 103 -22.33 -37.85 24.57
C GLY A 103 -23.01 -37.58 23.23
N ASP A 104 -23.07 -36.31 22.82
CA ASP A 104 -23.71 -35.86 21.57
C ASP A 104 -22.81 -36.06 20.32
N ARG A 105 -21.58 -36.56 20.47
CA ARG A 105 -20.64 -36.73 19.35
C ARG A 105 -21.20 -37.55 18.18
N MET A 106 -22.08 -38.52 18.45
CA MET A 106 -22.64 -39.42 17.44
C MET A 106 -23.88 -38.86 16.72
N THR A 107 -24.45 -37.76 17.21
CA THR A 107 -25.66 -37.12 16.67
C THR A 107 -25.37 -35.84 15.88
N MET A 108 -24.14 -35.33 15.96
CA MET A 108 -23.67 -34.15 15.20
C MET A 108 -23.25 -34.53 13.77
N SER A 109 -23.37 -33.56 12.85
CA SER A 109 -23.07 -33.76 11.41
C SER A 109 -21.62 -34.21 11.17
N VAL A 110 -21.38 -34.84 10.01
CA VAL A 110 -20.03 -35.20 9.52
C VAL A 110 -19.46 -34.11 8.60
N GLU A 111 -20.31 -33.20 8.12
CA GLU A 111 -19.91 -32.04 7.31
C GLU A 111 -19.27 -30.99 8.21
N ARG A 112 -17.98 -30.68 7.95
CA ARG A 112 -17.21 -29.70 8.72
C ARG A 112 -17.46 -28.30 8.18
N PHE A 113 -18.03 -27.43 9.00
CA PHE A 113 -18.11 -26.00 8.71
C PHE A 113 -17.12 -25.21 9.58
N GLY A 114 -16.68 -24.05 9.07
CA GLY A 114 -15.85 -23.15 9.86
C GLY A 114 -16.59 -22.61 11.08
N HIS A 115 -15.88 -22.40 12.19
CA HIS A 115 -16.52 -21.99 13.44
C HIS A 115 -17.05 -20.56 13.39
N ASP A 116 -16.58 -19.74 12.46
CA ASP A 116 -17.15 -18.44 12.12
C ASP A 116 -18.55 -18.57 11.48
N VAL A 117 -18.75 -19.53 10.58
CA VAL A 117 -20.08 -19.87 10.01
C VAL A 117 -20.99 -20.40 11.11
N ALA A 118 -20.47 -21.24 12.02
CA ALA A 118 -21.21 -21.70 13.19
C ALA A 118 -21.60 -20.55 14.13
N GLY A 119 -20.69 -19.60 14.34
CA GLY A 119 -20.93 -18.40 15.12
C GLY A 119 -22.05 -17.55 14.52
N LEU A 120 -22.00 -17.30 13.21
CA LEU A 120 -23.03 -16.56 12.47
C LEU A 120 -24.43 -17.18 12.64
N GLN A 121 -24.54 -18.50 12.51
CA GLN A 121 -25.83 -19.19 12.65
C GLN A 121 -26.31 -19.26 14.11
N GLY A 122 -25.42 -19.57 15.04
CA GLY A 122 -25.75 -19.68 16.46
C GLY A 122 -26.06 -18.35 17.14
N ALA A 123 -25.40 -17.26 16.72
CA ALA A 123 -25.52 -15.95 17.36
C ALA A 123 -26.94 -15.38 17.32
N LYS A 124 -27.73 -15.66 16.27
CA LYS A 124 -29.10 -15.12 16.19
C LYS A 124 -29.99 -15.56 17.36
N ALA A 125 -29.94 -16.85 17.71
CA ALA A 125 -30.71 -17.38 18.83
C ALA A 125 -30.21 -16.83 20.17
N VAL A 126 -28.88 -16.81 20.36
CA VAL A 126 -28.26 -16.28 21.58
C VAL A 126 -28.58 -14.79 21.79
N LEU A 127 -28.49 -13.98 20.73
CA LEU A 127 -28.82 -12.55 20.80
C LEU A 127 -30.29 -12.32 21.15
N ALA A 128 -31.20 -13.18 20.67
CA ALA A 128 -32.61 -13.09 21.05
C ALA A 128 -32.83 -13.33 22.56
N GLU A 129 -32.14 -14.32 23.13
CA GLU A 129 -32.16 -14.63 24.57
C GLU A 129 -31.54 -13.51 25.43
N LEU A 130 -30.54 -12.80 24.91
CA LEU A 130 -29.97 -11.60 25.54
C LEU A 130 -30.83 -10.34 25.40
N GLY A 131 -32.02 -10.44 24.80
CA GLY A 131 -32.96 -9.32 24.64
C GLY A 131 -32.76 -8.47 23.39
N PHE A 132 -31.89 -8.86 22.45
CA PHE A 132 -31.61 -8.11 21.21
C PHE A 132 -32.68 -8.32 20.11
N ALA A 133 -33.70 -9.14 20.37
CA ALA A 133 -34.80 -9.42 19.43
C ALA A 133 -36.20 -9.02 19.94
N ALA A 134 -36.29 -8.32 21.08
CA ALA A 134 -37.56 -8.08 21.77
C ALA A 134 -38.59 -7.20 21.00
N ASP A 135 -38.15 -6.32 20.11
CA ASP A 135 -38.99 -5.30 19.46
C ASP A 135 -39.24 -5.50 17.95
N GLY A 136 -38.90 -6.68 17.40
CA GLY A 136 -39.28 -7.06 16.02
C GLY A 136 -38.41 -6.48 14.89
N ASP A 137 -37.41 -5.65 15.17
CA ASP A 137 -36.41 -5.20 14.19
C ASP A 137 -35.10 -6.02 14.29
N LEU A 138 -35.04 -7.14 13.57
CA LEU A 138 -33.91 -8.08 13.60
C LEU A 138 -32.61 -7.51 13.00
N ARG A 139 -32.61 -6.31 12.42
CA ARG A 139 -31.49 -5.79 11.62
C ARG A 139 -30.21 -5.54 12.45
N ALA A 140 -30.35 -5.14 13.71
CA ALA A 140 -29.20 -4.96 14.60
C ALA A 140 -28.60 -6.32 15.02
N ALA A 141 -29.44 -7.25 15.47
CA ALA A 141 -29.02 -8.61 15.84
C ALA A 141 -28.38 -9.36 14.65
N GLU A 142 -28.94 -9.24 13.45
CA GLU A 142 -28.36 -9.79 12.23
C GLU A 142 -26.98 -9.22 11.95
N ARG A 143 -26.80 -7.90 12.13
CA ARG A 143 -25.50 -7.26 11.92
C ARG A 143 -24.48 -7.68 12.97
N LEU A 144 -24.87 -7.84 14.24
CA LEU A 144 -23.98 -8.41 15.28
C LEU A 144 -23.55 -9.83 14.89
N ALA A 145 -24.48 -10.66 14.40
CA ALA A 145 -24.17 -12.01 13.93
C ALA A 145 -23.20 -11.99 12.75
N GLU A 146 -23.37 -11.08 11.77
CA GLU A 146 -22.41 -10.89 10.66
C GLU A 146 -21.02 -10.46 11.15
N VAL A 147 -20.94 -9.62 12.20
CA VAL A 147 -19.66 -9.23 12.81
C VAL A 147 -18.98 -10.45 13.44
N ILE A 148 -19.73 -11.26 14.19
CA ILE A 148 -19.25 -12.51 14.80
C ILE A 148 -18.77 -13.47 13.72
N GLY A 149 -19.55 -13.69 12.66
CA GLY A 149 -19.17 -14.57 11.55
C GLY A 149 -18.05 -14.03 10.65
N GLY A 150 -17.67 -12.75 10.80
CA GLY A 150 -16.68 -12.09 9.95
C GLY A 150 -15.25 -12.06 10.50
N HIS A 151 -15.02 -12.58 11.71
CA HIS A 151 -13.79 -12.31 12.47
C HIS A 151 -12.52 -13.01 11.96
N HIS A 152 -12.61 -14.00 11.05
CA HIS A 152 -11.43 -14.52 10.31
C HIS A 152 -11.13 -13.74 9.03
N GLY A 153 -11.77 -12.58 8.89
CA GLY A 153 -11.52 -11.65 7.81
C GLY A 153 -12.31 -11.91 6.54
N ARG A 154 -13.30 -12.82 6.54
CA ARG A 154 -14.26 -12.98 5.44
C ARG A 154 -15.69 -12.98 6.02
N PHE A 155 -16.58 -12.25 5.38
CA PHE A 155 -18.01 -12.28 5.73
C PHE A 155 -18.72 -13.34 4.89
N HIS A 156 -19.56 -14.14 5.54
CA HIS A 156 -20.25 -15.27 4.91
C HIS A 156 -21.71 -14.97 4.64
N ARG A 157 -22.25 -15.58 3.59
CA ARG A 157 -23.68 -15.58 3.33
C ARG A 157 -24.34 -16.66 4.20
N ILE A 158 -25.46 -16.32 4.82
CA ILE A 158 -26.31 -17.33 5.48
C ILE A 158 -26.97 -18.12 4.36
N GLU A 159 -26.57 -19.37 4.16
CA GLU A 159 -27.17 -20.26 3.17
C GLU A 159 -28.45 -20.90 3.72
N ASP A 160 -29.53 -20.84 2.95
CA ASP A 160 -30.78 -21.54 3.24
C ASP A 160 -30.56 -23.05 3.03
N GLY A 161 -30.66 -23.85 4.08
CA GLY A 161 -30.64 -25.33 3.99
C GLY A 161 -29.52 -26.04 4.76
N ILE A 162 -28.59 -25.32 5.40
CA ILE A 162 -27.62 -25.94 6.31
C ILE A 162 -28.38 -26.47 7.54
N ALA A 163 -28.33 -27.79 7.76
CA ALA A 163 -28.98 -28.40 8.91
C ALA A 163 -28.29 -27.96 10.20
N PRO A 164 -28.99 -27.41 11.22
CA PRO A 164 -28.37 -26.94 12.48
C PRO A 164 -27.66 -28.00 13.32
N ALA A 165 -27.61 -29.25 12.86
CA ALA A 165 -27.04 -30.39 13.56
C ALA A 165 -25.56 -30.20 13.93
N PHE A 166 -24.80 -29.43 13.15
CA PHE A 166 -23.38 -29.12 13.46
C PHE A 166 -23.22 -28.16 14.66
N LEU A 167 -24.27 -27.39 15.00
CA LEU A 167 -24.32 -26.59 16.24
C LEU A 167 -24.63 -27.45 17.47
N GLY A 168 -24.97 -28.73 17.32
CA GLY A 168 -25.29 -29.63 18.43
C GLY A 168 -26.69 -29.41 19.01
N GLY A 169 -27.06 -30.29 19.95
CA GLY A 169 -28.39 -30.36 20.56
C GLY A 169 -28.66 -29.30 21.64
N ALA A 170 -29.65 -29.57 22.50
CA ALA A 170 -30.11 -28.64 23.53
C ALA A 170 -29.03 -28.29 24.58
N ALA A 171 -28.14 -29.23 24.92
CA ALA A 171 -27.04 -28.99 25.85
C ALA A 171 -26.05 -27.95 25.30
N TRP A 172 -25.69 -28.06 24.01
CA TRP A 172 -24.85 -27.09 23.31
C TRP A 172 -25.51 -25.70 23.23
N ALA A 173 -26.83 -25.65 23.01
CA ALA A 173 -27.57 -24.39 23.02
C ALA A 173 -27.58 -23.71 24.40
N ARG A 174 -27.80 -24.47 25.49
CA ARG A 174 -27.70 -23.94 26.85
C ARG A 174 -26.31 -23.40 27.15
N GLN A 175 -25.26 -24.12 26.77
CA GLN A 175 -23.89 -23.67 26.99
C GLN A 175 -23.52 -22.43 26.16
N ARG A 176 -24.03 -22.28 24.93
CA ARG A 176 -23.92 -21.02 24.18
C ARG A 176 -24.57 -19.85 24.90
N ASN A 177 -25.78 -20.02 25.43
CA ASN A 177 -26.46 -18.97 26.19
C ASN A 177 -25.73 -18.65 27.49
N ALA A 178 -25.28 -19.66 28.24
CA ALA A 178 -24.52 -19.50 29.47
C ALA A 178 -23.21 -18.71 29.26
N HIS A 179 -22.44 -19.07 28.24
CA HIS A 179 -21.21 -18.34 27.90
C HIS A 179 -21.49 -16.89 27.51
N ALA A 180 -22.53 -16.66 26.70
CA ALA A 180 -22.89 -15.33 26.25
C ALA A 180 -23.45 -14.45 27.38
N ALA A 181 -24.24 -15.03 28.30
CA ALA A 181 -24.77 -14.35 29.47
C ALA A 181 -23.65 -13.85 30.39
N VAL A 182 -22.64 -14.67 30.68
CA VAL A 182 -21.49 -14.24 31.50
C VAL A 182 -20.72 -13.09 30.85
N VAL A 183 -20.53 -13.12 29.54
CA VAL A 183 -19.89 -12.01 28.81
C VAL A 183 -20.76 -10.75 28.87
N HIS A 184 -22.07 -10.88 28.65
CA HIS A 184 -23.03 -9.77 28.70
C HIS A 184 -23.09 -9.12 30.09
N GLU A 185 -23.17 -9.91 31.16
CA GLU A 185 -23.14 -9.45 32.55
C GLU A 185 -21.82 -8.75 32.89
N SER A 186 -20.68 -9.32 32.48
CA SER A 186 -19.35 -8.74 32.70
C SER A 186 -19.17 -7.36 32.04
N LEU A 187 -20.00 -7.06 31.03
CA LEU A 187 -20.02 -5.79 30.30
C LEU A 187 -21.09 -4.81 30.81
N GLY A 188 -21.81 -5.15 31.89
CA GLY A 188 -22.88 -4.34 32.46
C GLY A 188 -24.19 -4.42 31.68
N GLU A 189 -24.45 -5.57 31.04
CA GLU A 189 -25.72 -5.89 30.35
C GLU A 189 -26.13 -4.83 29.31
N PRO A 190 -25.28 -4.52 28.31
CA PRO A 190 -25.61 -3.49 27.33
C PRO A 190 -26.91 -3.82 26.57
N GLU A 191 -27.79 -2.83 26.49
CA GLU A 191 -29.00 -2.91 25.69
C GLU A 191 -28.70 -2.87 24.18
N ALA A 192 -29.52 -3.57 23.40
CA ALA A 192 -29.40 -3.65 21.95
C ALA A 192 -29.51 -2.28 21.27
N PRO A 193 -28.63 -1.95 20.30
CA PRO A 193 -28.80 -0.73 19.50
C PRO A 193 -30.00 -0.87 18.55
N GLU A 194 -30.74 0.23 18.33
CA GLU A 194 -31.89 0.24 17.40
C GLU A 194 -31.48 -0.03 15.95
N VAL A 195 -30.28 0.42 15.57
CA VAL A 195 -29.75 0.30 14.21
C VAL A 195 -28.31 -0.15 14.30
N PHE A 196 -27.85 -0.98 13.37
CA PHE A 196 -26.42 -1.20 13.20
C PHE A 196 -26.06 -1.16 11.71
N LYS A 197 -25.52 -0.03 11.27
CA LYS A 197 -25.15 0.22 9.87
C LYS A 197 -23.92 -0.62 9.49
N ALA A 198 -23.93 -1.12 8.25
CA ALA A 198 -22.84 -1.91 7.69
C ALA A 198 -21.46 -1.25 7.85
N SER A 199 -21.34 0.05 7.60
CA SER A 199 -20.06 0.77 7.75
C SER A 199 -19.51 0.75 9.18
N ALA A 200 -20.37 0.88 10.19
CA ALA A 200 -19.93 0.77 11.59
C ALA A 200 -19.57 -0.68 11.93
N ALA A 201 -20.36 -1.64 11.47
CA ALA A 201 -20.10 -3.06 11.68
C ALA A 201 -18.74 -3.48 11.11
N VAL A 202 -18.34 -2.98 9.94
CA VAL A 202 -17.01 -3.22 9.36
C VAL A 202 -15.88 -2.74 10.29
N LEU A 203 -16.01 -1.54 10.88
CA LEU A 203 -15.02 -1.05 11.85
C LEU A 203 -14.99 -1.91 13.10
N VAL A 204 -16.16 -2.30 13.62
CA VAL A 204 -16.26 -3.19 14.79
C VAL A 204 -15.63 -4.55 14.50
N THR A 205 -15.89 -5.17 13.34
CA THR A 205 -15.20 -6.41 12.93
C THR A 205 -13.69 -6.25 12.92
N GLY A 206 -13.17 -5.12 12.43
CA GLY A 206 -11.74 -4.82 12.51
C GLY A 206 -11.22 -4.78 13.96
N VAL A 207 -12.01 -4.25 14.90
CA VAL A 207 -11.65 -4.19 16.33
C VAL A 207 -11.68 -5.58 16.94
N VAL A 208 -12.68 -6.39 16.61
CA VAL A 208 -12.81 -7.79 17.05
C VAL A 208 -11.60 -8.60 16.59
N ILE A 209 -11.24 -8.51 15.31
CA ILE A 209 -10.04 -9.16 14.74
C ILE A 209 -8.79 -8.75 15.52
N LEU A 210 -8.60 -7.43 15.73
CA LEU A 210 -7.43 -6.92 16.43
C LEU A 210 -7.38 -7.39 17.88
N ALA A 211 -8.52 -7.41 18.58
CA ALA A 211 -8.63 -7.88 19.95
C ALA A 211 -8.25 -9.35 20.07
N ASP A 212 -8.85 -10.22 19.24
CA ASP A 212 -8.52 -11.65 19.20
C ASP A 212 -7.03 -11.87 18.91
N TRP A 213 -6.47 -11.19 17.90
CA TRP A 213 -5.04 -11.34 17.57
C TRP A 213 -4.10 -10.93 18.70
N LEU A 214 -4.44 -9.90 19.48
CA LEU A 214 -3.61 -9.45 20.59
C LEU A 214 -3.65 -10.41 21.78
N VAL A 215 -4.79 -11.02 22.08
CA VAL A 215 -4.94 -11.98 23.18
C VAL A 215 -4.67 -13.43 22.77
N SER A 216 -4.45 -13.70 21.48
CA SER A 216 -4.10 -15.02 20.94
C SER A 216 -2.59 -15.25 20.76
N GLN A 217 -1.76 -14.39 21.36
CA GLN A 217 -0.31 -14.55 21.35
C GLN A 217 0.10 -15.77 22.19
N GLU A 218 0.96 -16.65 21.65
CA GLU A 218 1.31 -17.94 22.26
C GLU A 218 1.89 -17.80 23.67
N ASP A 219 2.82 -16.88 23.87
CA ASP A 219 3.46 -16.63 25.17
C ASP A 219 2.47 -16.10 26.21
N TYR A 220 1.56 -15.21 25.79
CA TYR A 220 0.50 -14.71 26.66
C TYR A 220 -0.42 -15.86 27.10
N LEU A 221 -0.92 -16.66 26.15
CA LEU A 221 -1.81 -17.78 26.43
C LEU A 221 -1.13 -18.87 27.29
N ARG A 222 0.15 -19.21 27.04
CA ARG A 222 0.92 -20.13 27.90
C ARG A 222 1.05 -19.62 29.32
N GLY A 223 1.28 -18.31 29.48
CA GLY A 223 1.30 -17.66 30.80
C GLY A 223 -0.05 -17.75 31.52
N ARG A 224 -1.15 -17.54 30.78
CA ARG A 224 -2.52 -17.62 31.32
C ARG A 224 -2.92 -19.05 31.67
N GLN A 225 -2.60 -20.02 30.81
CA GLN A 225 -2.91 -21.45 31.00
C GLN A 225 -2.33 -22.00 32.32
N ARG A 226 -1.14 -21.55 32.72
CA ARG A 226 -0.47 -22.01 33.96
C ARG A 226 -1.05 -21.43 35.25
N GLY A 227 -1.87 -20.38 35.17
CA GLY A 227 -2.34 -19.64 36.33
C GLY A 227 -3.70 -19.01 36.09
N LEU A 228 -4.72 -19.85 35.89
CA LEU A 228 -6.12 -19.46 35.77
C LEU A 228 -6.72 -19.10 37.12
N GLU A 229 -7.49 -18.01 37.17
CA GLU A 229 -8.22 -17.57 38.35
C GLU A 229 -9.44 -18.46 38.62
N SER A 230 -9.75 -18.72 39.89
CA SER A 230 -10.91 -19.53 40.27
C SER A 230 -12.26 -18.86 39.98
N VAL A 231 -12.28 -17.54 39.81
CA VAL A 231 -13.50 -16.75 39.53
C VAL A 231 -13.36 -16.03 38.19
N LEU A 232 -14.43 -16.03 37.38
CA LEU A 232 -14.44 -15.40 36.05
C LEU A 232 -14.30 -13.86 36.11
N ALA A 233 -14.88 -13.22 37.13
CA ALA A 233 -14.75 -11.77 37.33
C ALA A 233 -13.29 -11.33 37.60
N ASP A 234 -12.55 -12.09 38.42
CA ASP A 234 -11.14 -11.82 38.68
C ASP A 234 -10.29 -12.02 37.41
N HIS A 235 -10.64 -13.02 36.60
CA HIS A 235 -10.01 -13.25 35.31
C HIS A 235 -10.20 -12.08 34.35
N PHE A 236 -11.44 -11.61 34.19
CA PHE A 236 -11.74 -10.45 33.35
C PHE A 236 -10.98 -9.20 33.80
N LYS A 237 -10.92 -8.96 35.13
CA LYS A 237 -10.15 -7.86 35.71
C LYS A 237 -8.66 -7.97 35.42
N ARG A 238 -8.08 -9.18 35.46
CA ARG A 238 -6.68 -9.37 35.07
C ARG A 238 -6.47 -9.16 33.57
N SER A 239 -7.38 -9.64 32.71
CA SER A 239 -7.31 -9.37 31.26
C SER A 239 -7.30 -7.87 30.95
N GLN A 240 -8.09 -7.08 31.69
CA GLN A 240 -8.08 -5.61 31.60
C GLN A 240 -6.74 -5.01 32.05
N GLN A 241 -6.08 -5.60 33.04
CA GLN A 241 -4.75 -5.17 33.52
C GLN A 241 -3.63 -5.55 32.57
N ASP A 242 -3.75 -6.68 31.86
CA ASP A 242 -2.78 -7.16 30.88
C ASP A 242 -2.88 -6.41 29.54
N ALA A 243 -4.05 -5.89 29.17
CA ALA A 243 -4.30 -5.27 27.88
C ALA A 243 -3.35 -4.10 27.52
N PRO A 244 -3.02 -3.15 28.42
CA PRO A 244 -2.03 -2.10 28.13
C PRO A 244 -0.65 -2.64 27.76
N ARG A 245 -0.20 -3.69 28.45
CA ARG A 245 1.09 -4.32 28.20
C ARG A 245 1.10 -5.00 26.83
N LEU A 246 0.07 -5.79 26.52
CA LEU A 246 -0.06 -6.46 25.22
C LEU A 246 -0.11 -5.46 24.04
N LEU A 247 -0.81 -4.33 24.22
CA LEU A 247 -0.89 -3.28 23.20
C LEU A 247 0.47 -2.59 22.99
N ALA A 248 1.19 -2.29 24.07
CA ALA A 248 2.52 -1.69 24.02
C ALA A 248 3.56 -2.64 23.41
N GLU A 249 3.54 -3.92 23.81
CA GLU A 249 4.34 -4.98 23.23
C GLU A 249 3.98 -5.25 21.76
N ALA A 250 2.80 -4.91 21.28
CA ALA A 250 2.47 -4.99 19.85
C ALA A 250 2.95 -3.77 19.04
N GLY A 251 3.51 -2.74 19.69
CA GLY A 251 3.90 -1.48 19.06
C GLY A 251 2.71 -0.58 18.66
N LEU A 252 1.54 -0.81 19.28
CA LEU A 252 0.29 -0.09 18.99
C LEU A 252 -0.03 0.98 20.05
N ALA A 253 0.80 1.13 21.07
CA ALA A 253 0.69 2.22 22.03
C ALA A 253 0.81 3.59 21.33
N ARG A 254 -0.01 4.55 21.77
CA ARG A 254 -0.07 5.86 21.15
C ARG A 254 1.12 6.72 21.56
N VAL A 255 1.75 7.34 20.56
CA VAL A 255 2.80 8.34 20.70
C VAL A 255 2.20 9.74 20.53
N GLY A 256 2.37 10.58 21.55
CA GLY A 256 2.02 12.00 21.47
C GLY A 256 3.08 12.80 20.72
N LEU A 257 2.67 13.74 19.87
CA LEU A 257 3.57 14.68 19.20
C LEU A 257 3.55 16.03 19.91
N GLN A 258 4.71 16.62 20.17
CA GLN A 258 4.86 17.97 20.72
C GLN A 258 4.43 19.07 19.73
N ARG A 259 4.32 18.75 18.43
CA ARG A 259 3.90 19.66 17.34
C ARG A 259 4.71 20.98 17.32
N LYS A 260 6.03 20.85 17.15
CA LYS A 260 6.99 21.96 17.11
C LYS A 260 6.78 22.92 15.93
N GLY A 261 7.50 24.06 15.93
CA GLY A 261 7.48 25.01 14.82
C GLY A 261 8.12 24.45 13.54
N PHE A 262 7.82 25.04 12.37
CA PHE A 262 8.20 24.51 11.05
C PHE A 262 9.69 24.14 10.93
N ALA A 263 10.59 25.08 11.22
CA ALA A 263 12.03 24.85 11.09
C ALA A 263 12.52 23.70 11.98
N GLU A 264 12.02 23.61 13.22
CA GLU A 264 12.40 22.57 14.17
C GLU A 264 11.79 21.21 13.82
N ALA A 265 10.52 21.18 13.36
CA ALA A 265 9.82 19.96 12.97
C ALA A 265 10.51 19.28 11.78
N TYR A 266 10.89 20.05 10.75
CA TYR A 266 11.49 19.51 9.53
C TYR A 266 13.02 19.59 9.50
N GLY A 267 13.64 20.21 10.51
CA GLY A 267 15.09 20.43 10.58
C GLY A 267 15.62 21.17 9.35
N ILE A 268 14.86 22.16 8.88
CA ILE A 268 15.19 22.98 7.71
C ILE A 268 15.64 24.34 8.23
N GLN A 269 16.80 24.83 7.75
CA GLN A 269 17.19 26.22 7.98
C GLN A 269 16.41 27.12 7.03
N GLY A 270 15.51 27.94 7.58
CA GLY A 270 14.71 28.92 6.84
C GLY A 270 13.21 28.88 7.17
N GLU A 271 12.48 29.79 6.52
CA GLU A 271 11.03 29.94 6.69
C GLU A 271 10.24 29.05 5.73
N PRO A 272 9.02 28.61 6.10
CA PRO A 272 8.11 27.92 5.19
C PRO A 272 7.88 28.73 3.91
N ASN A 273 7.78 28.05 2.76
CA ASN A 273 7.51 28.69 1.47
C ASN A 273 6.06 29.23 1.38
N PRO A 274 5.71 30.04 0.36
CA PRO A 274 4.36 30.61 0.25
C PRO A 274 3.24 29.56 0.26
N LEU A 275 3.42 28.43 -0.40
CA LEU A 275 2.46 27.31 -0.39
C LEU A 275 2.28 26.73 1.02
N GLN A 276 3.38 26.43 1.72
CA GLN A 276 3.38 25.88 3.07
C GLN A 276 2.75 26.85 4.07
N ARG A 277 3.12 28.15 4.01
CA ARG A 277 2.51 29.20 4.83
C ARG A 277 1.01 29.32 4.61
N SER A 278 0.56 29.24 3.36
CA SER A 278 -0.88 29.30 3.07
C SER A 278 -1.68 28.17 3.73
N VAL A 279 -1.08 26.98 3.89
CA VAL A 279 -1.73 25.90 4.65
C VAL A 279 -1.79 26.23 6.13
N MET A 280 -0.70 26.72 6.70
CA MET A 280 -0.63 27.08 8.12
C MET A 280 -1.63 28.22 8.47
N ASP A 281 -1.77 29.19 7.58
CA ASP A 281 -2.58 30.41 7.79
C ASP A 281 -4.05 30.21 7.37
N GLU A 282 -4.30 29.69 6.17
CA GLU A 282 -5.61 29.75 5.50
C GLU A 282 -6.39 28.43 5.55
N LEU A 283 -5.73 27.25 5.61
CA LEU A 283 -6.45 25.97 5.69
C LEU A 283 -7.23 25.86 7.00
N ARG A 284 -6.67 26.37 8.10
CA ARG A 284 -7.33 26.34 9.41
C ARG A 284 -8.67 27.08 9.38
N GLU A 285 -8.70 28.25 8.74
CA GLU A 285 -9.93 29.01 8.53
C GLU A 285 -10.90 28.30 7.58
N ALA A 286 -10.37 27.65 6.54
CA ALA A 286 -11.17 26.90 5.58
C ALA A 286 -11.89 25.69 6.21
N VAL A 287 -11.25 25.02 7.17
CA VAL A 287 -11.83 23.90 7.93
C VAL A 287 -12.92 24.38 8.89
N GLY A 288 -12.69 25.47 9.64
CA GLY A 288 -13.70 26.07 10.51
C GLY A 288 -14.25 25.09 11.57
N GLU A 289 -15.57 25.05 11.74
CA GLU A 289 -16.27 24.17 12.69
C GLU A 289 -16.72 22.82 12.10
N ALA A 290 -16.21 22.45 10.91
CA ALA A 290 -16.60 21.22 10.21
C ALA A 290 -16.38 19.98 11.09
N ARG A 291 -17.35 19.04 11.07
CA ARG A 291 -17.31 17.83 11.91
C ARG A 291 -17.18 16.52 11.14
N ARG A 292 -17.19 16.58 9.80
CA ARG A 292 -17.08 15.41 8.91
C ARG A 292 -15.96 15.56 7.90
N GLY A 293 -14.71 15.37 8.34
CA GLY A 293 -13.53 15.26 7.47
C GLY A 293 -13.42 16.30 6.35
N GLY A 294 -12.63 15.98 5.34
CA GLY A 294 -12.58 16.74 4.11
C GLY A 294 -11.49 16.21 3.19
N ILE A 295 -11.54 16.64 1.93
CA ILE A 295 -10.51 16.28 0.94
C ILE A 295 -9.72 17.53 0.55
N PHE A 296 -8.42 17.45 0.73
CA PHE A 296 -7.44 18.49 0.47
C PHE A 296 -6.55 18.07 -0.70
N LEU A 297 -6.60 18.79 -1.80
CA LEU A 297 -5.82 18.52 -3.00
C LEU A 297 -4.76 19.61 -3.17
N VAL A 298 -3.49 19.21 -3.24
CA VAL A 298 -2.35 20.09 -3.53
C VAL A 298 -1.82 19.78 -4.92
N THR A 299 -1.79 20.79 -5.77
CA THR A 299 -1.24 20.73 -7.13
C THR A 299 -0.06 21.67 -7.24
N ALA A 300 1.16 21.14 -7.26
CA ALA A 300 2.40 21.93 -7.28
C ALA A 300 3.56 21.16 -7.93
N ALA A 301 4.57 21.86 -8.43
CA ALA A 301 5.68 21.23 -9.14
C ALA A 301 6.54 20.35 -8.20
N PRO A 302 7.27 19.34 -8.73
CA PRO A 302 8.29 18.64 -7.95
C PRO A 302 9.31 19.62 -7.35
N GLY A 303 9.65 19.48 -6.07
CA GLY A 303 10.56 20.39 -5.37
C GLY A 303 9.89 21.61 -4.70
N ASP A 304 8.57 21.76 -4.82
CA ASP A 304 7.81 22.82 -4.13
C ASP A 304 7.51 22.53 -2.65
N GLY A 305 8.05 21.45 -2.09
CA GLY A 305 7.82 21.08 -0.69
C GLY A 305 6.40 20.55 -0.43
N LYS A 306 5.85 19.78 -1.39
CA LYS A 306 4.55 19.09 -1.27
C LYS A 306 4.48 18.21 -0.03
N SER A 307 5.57 17.50 0.29
CA SER A 307 5.64 16.60 1.45
C SER A 307 5.45 17.35 2.76
N GLU A 308 6.19 18.45 2.98
CA GLU A 308 6.02 19.32 4.15
C GLU A 308 4.64 19.99 4.15
N THR A 309 4.13 20.38 2.98
CA THR A 309 2.75 20.92 2.84
C THR A 309 1.71 19.91 3.31
N ALA A 310 1.89 18.63 2.98
CA ALA A 310 1.00 17.55 3.40
C ALA A 310 1.05 17.29 4.91
N LEU A 311 2.23 17.38 5.52
CA LEU A 311 2.41 17.21 6.96
C LEU A 311 1.85 18.39 7.76
N GLU A 312 1.98 19.62 7.26
CA GLU A 312 1.27 20.77 7.85
C GLU A 312 -0.25 20.68 7.65
N ALA A 313 -0.71 20.18 6.51
CA ALA A 313 -2.14 19.91 6.32
C ALA A 313 -2.64 18.83 7.29
N GLU A 314 -1.87 17.74 7.49
CA GLU A 314 -2.17 16.72 8.49
C GLU A 314 -2.26 17.31 9.89
N ARG A 315 -1.35 18.21 10.27
CA ARG A 315 -1.41 18.89 11.57
C ARG A 315 -2.73 19.62 11.77
N VAL A 316 -3.17 20.40 10.78
CA VAL A 316 -4.43 21.16 10.85
C VAL A 316 -5.65 20.22 10.86
N LEU A 317 -5.68 19.26 9.94
CA LEU A 317 -6.82 18.37 9.74
C LEU A 317 -6.98 17.36 10.88
N SER A 318 -5.88 16.82 11.41
CA SER A 318 -5.94 15.87 12.52
C SER A 318 -6.46 16.50 13.81
N GLU A 319 -6.07 17.76 14.07
CA GLU A 319 -6.56 18.55 15.20
C GLU A 319 -8.07 18.83 15.06
N ALA A 320 -8.53 19.19 13.86
CA ALA A 320 -9.93 19.51 13.61
C ALA A 320 -10.85 18.27 13.65
N PHE A 321 -10.41 17.15 13.09
CA PHE A 321 -11.25 15.96 12.92
C PHE A 321 -10.97 14.84 13.93
N GLY A 322 -10.03 15.03 14.86
CA GLY A 322 -9.75 14.06 15.92
C GLY A 322 -9.16 12.74 15.42
N THR A 323 -8.48 12.74 14.27
CA THR A 323 -7.68 11.59 13.81
C THR A 323 -6.32 11.57 14.49
N GLN A 324 -5.74 10.39 14.65
CA GLN A 324 -4.48 10.21 15.36
C GLN A 324 -3.47 9.44 14.51
N GLY A 325 -2.51 10.19 13.95
CA GLY A 325 -1.50 9.69 13.03
C GLY A 325 -1.94 9.77 11.57
N TYR A 326 -1.12 9.23 10.67
CA TYR A 326 -1.33 9.32 9.23
C TYR A 326 -0.83 8.09 8.48
N ALA A 327 -1.45 7.84 7.34
CA ALA A 327 -0.98 6.88 6.34
C ALA A 327 -0.45 7.67 5.13
N PHE A 328 0.86 7.65 4.92
CA PHE A 328 1.54 8.33 3.82
C PHE A 328 1.84 7.33 2.71
N LEU A 329 1.11 7.39 1.61
CA LEU A 329 1.10 6.36 0.58
C LEU A 329 1.66 6.89 -0.74
N LEU A 330 2.52 6.08 -1.36
CA LEU A 330 3.24 6.44 -2.58
C LEU A 330 3.07 5.39 -3.69
N PRO A 331 3.35 5.74 -4.96
CA PRO A 331 3.13 4.83 -6.08
C PRO A 331 4.07 3.62 -6.12
N THR A 332 5.29 3.70 -5.57
CA THR A 332 6.27 2.62 -5.65
C THR A 332 7.09 2.46 -4.36
N MET A 333 7.61 1.25 -4.14
CA MET A 333 8.40 0.92 -2.93
C MET A 333 9.61 1.86 -2.73
N ALA A 334 10.37 2.14 -3.80
CA ALA A 334 11.55 3.00 -3.71
C ALA A 334 11.21 4.41 -3.22
N THR A 335 10.07 4.95 -3.65
CA THR A 335 9.60 6.25 -3.15
C THR A 335 9.14 6.17 -1.70
N SER A 336 8.51 5.06 -1.29
CA SER A 336 8.10 4.82 0.10
C SER A 336 9.29 4.73 1.05
N ASP A 337 10.37 4.04 0.67
CA ASP A 337 11.60 3.93 1.46
C ASP A 337 12.22 5.32 1.76
N GLN A 338 12.33 6.16 0.71
CA GLN A 338 12.87 7.51 0.87
C GLN A 338 11.95 8.40 1.71
N MET A 339 10.63 8.33 1.49
CA MET A 339 9.67 9.11 2.26
C MET A 339 9.67 8.71 3.74
N HIS A 340 9.81 7.42 4.02
CA HIS A 340 9.92 6.92 5.39
C HIS A 340 11.10 7.55 6.11
N GLY A 341 12.29 7.60 5.51
CA GLY A 341 13.45 8.24 6.14
C GLY A 341 13.21 9.72 6.47
N ARG A 342 12.44 10.45 5.64
CA ARG A 342 12.06 11.85 5.89
C ARG A 342 11.02 11.97 7.01
N VAL A 343 10.01 11.12 6.99
CA VAL A 343 8.96 11.06 8.01
C VAL A 343 9.54 10.66 9.38
N ALA A 344 10.44 9.68 9.44
CA ALA A 344 11.14 9.24 10.64
C ALA A 344 11.87 10.39 11.33
N LYS A 345 12.70 11.12 10.57
CA LYS A 345 13.43 12.29 11.08
C LYS A 345 12.48 13.37 11.59
N THR A 346 11.37 13.58 10.89
CA THR A 346 10.36 14.57 11.25
C THR A 346 9.59 14.18 12.52
N LEU A 347 9.26 12.91 12.69
CA LEU A 347 8.63 12.38 13.90
C LEU A 347 9.56 12.44 15.09
N LEU A 348 10.81 11.98 14.95
CA LEU A 348 11.81 12.02 16.02
C LEU A 348 11.99 13.45 16.57
N ARG A 349 12.04 14.44 15.67
CA ARG A 349 12.12 15.85 16.08
C ARG A 349 10.89 16.28 16.87
N GLN A 350 9.70 15.76 16.54
CA GLN A 350 8.42 16.14 17.12
C GLN A 350 8.00 15.33 18.35
N SER A 351 8.48 14.11 18.57
CA SER A 351 8.10 13.27 19.70
C SER A 351 8.97 13.49 20.94
N GLY A 352 10.24 13.88 20.77
CA GLY A 352 11.21 14.01 21.87
C GLY A 352 11.72 12.67 22.45
N GLU A 353 11.02 11.56 22.16
CA GLU A 353 11.40 10.17 22.44
C GLU A 353 11.36 9.33 21.15
N ASP A 354 11.86 8.10 21.20
CA ASP A 354 11.94 7.17 20.06
C ASP A 354 10.53 6.77 19.57
N ALA A 355 9.95 7.58 18.68
CA ALA A 355 8.63 7.36 18.12
C ALA A 355 8.67 6.14 17.20
N GLY A 356 8.07 5.04 17.62
CA GLY A 356 7.93 3.81 16.83
C GLY A 356 7.24 4.06 15.49
N LEU A 357 8.02 4.37 14.46
CA LEU A 357 7.55 4.49 13.08
C LEU A 357 7.65 3.13 12.39
N THR A 358 6.57 2.71 11.73
CA THR A 358 6.54 1.45 10.98
C THR A 358 6.46 1.72 9.48
N LEU A 359 7.37 1.11 8.71
CA LEU A 359 7.33 1.09 7.25
C LEU A 359 6.37 0.00 6.76
N VAL A 360 5.55 0.34 5.79
CA VAL A 360 4.40 -0.44 5.30
C VAL A 360 4.57 -0.78 3.82
N HIS A 361 5.33 -1.83 3.50
CA HIS A 361 5.19 -2.53 2.21
C HIS A 361 5.79 -3.93 2.31
N SER A 362 5.55 -4.75 1.28
CA SER A 362 5.90 -6.19 1.23
C SER A 362 7.38 -6.51 1.46
N MET A 363 8.28 -5.52 1.42
CA MET A 363 9.74 -5.67 1.55
C MET A 363 10.34 -4.78 2.66
N ALA A 364 9.53 -4.11 3.48
CA ALA A 364 9.98 -3.15 4.50
C ALA A 364 11.05 -3.73 5.46
N TRP A 365 11.01 -5.03 5.70
CA TRP A 365 11.93 -5.75 6.59
C TRP A 365 13.33 -6.06 6.00
N LEU A 366 13.55 -5.81 4.70
CA LEU A 366 14.86 -5.99 4.05
C LEU A 366 15.82 -4.82 4.26
N ASN A 367 15.28 -3.65 4.60
CA ASN A 367 16.04 -2.42 4.76
C ASN A 367 16.90 -2.50 6.04
N SER A 368 18.19 -2.16 5.91
CA SER A 368 19.20 -2.25 6.98
C SER A 368 18.83 -1.41 8.21
N ALA A 369 18.04 -0.35 8.04
CA ALA A 369 17.51 0.46 9.14
C ALA A 369 16.62 -0.32 10.14
N TYR A 370 16.24 -1.57 9.81
CA TYR A 370 15.40 -2.45 10.65
C TYR A 370 16.13 -3.69 11.21
N ALA A 371 17.43 -3.82 10.94
CA ALA A 371 18.12 -5.11 10.96
C ALA A 371 19.08 -5.36 12.13
N ASP A 372 19.40 -4.37 12.97
CA ASP A 372 20.31 -4.57 14.09
C ASP A 372 19.56 -5.02 15.34
N GLU A 373 19.48 -6.34 15.52
CA GLU A 373 19.86 -7.10 16.74
C GLU A 373 19.23 -8.51 16.77
N ASP A 374 19.98 -9.43 17.40
CA ASP A 374 19.84 -10.89 17.41
C ASP A 374 18.44 -11.46 17.79
N LEU A 375 18.24 -12.73 17.42
CA LEU A 375 17.41 -13.76 18.11
C LEU A 375 16.06 -14.22 17.51
N ASP A 376 15.79 -15.49 17.87
CA ASP A 376 14.83 -16.54 17.50
C ASP A 376 13.34 -16.22 17.36
N ALA A 377 12.66 -17.13 16.65
CA ALA A 377 11.31 -16.98 16.11
C ALA A 377 10.13 -17.42 17.03
N GLN A 378 9.07 -16.60 17.13
CA GLN A 378 7.83 -16.85 17.93
C GLN A 378 6.50 -16.70 17.14
N SER A 379 5.62 -17.70 17.18
CA SER A 379 4.36 -17.80 16.41
C SER A 379 3.11 -17.15 17.06
N VAL A 380 2.10 -16.79 16.24
CA VAL A 380 0.73 -16.46 16.67
C VAL A 380 -0.15 -17.70 16.55
N LEU A 381 -0.96 -17.97 17.58
CA LEU A 381 -1.96 -19.03 17.52
C LEU A 381 -3.27 -18.48 16.94
N THR A 382 -3.36 -18.36 15.62
CA THR A 382 -4.65 -18.21 14.94
C THR A 382 -5.23 -19.59 14.65
N CYS A 383 -6.56 -19.71 14.77
CA CYS A 383 -7.27 -20.98 14.56
C CYS A 383 -7.37 -21.38 13.07
N ASP A 384 -7.02 -20.47 12.15
CA ASP A 384 -6.93 -20.70 10.70
C ASP A 384 -6.04 -21.92 10.33
N GLY A 385 -5.23 -22.41 11.26
CA GLY A 385 -4.36 -23.57 11.07
C GLY A 385 -5.03 -24.95 11.20
N ASP A 386 -6.32 -25.02 11.54
CA ASP A 386 -7.01 -26.31 11.77
C ASP A 386 -7.96 -26.73 10.62
N GLU A 387 -8.18 -25.89 9.61
CA GLU A 387 -9.12 -26.17 8.49
C GLU A 387 -8.47 -26.57 7.16
N LEU A 388 -7.14 -26.49 7.04
CA LEU A 388 -6.42 -26.97 5.86
C LEU A 388 -5.85 -28.37 6.16
N GLY A 389 -6.22 -29.34 5.32
CA GLY A 389 -5.64 -30.69 5.36
C GLY A 389 -4.11 -30.67 5.39
N GLU A 390 -3.50 -31.77 5.83
CA GLU A 390 -2.07 -31.88 6.19
C GLU A 390 -1.02 -31.38 5.17
N GLY A 391 -1.42 -30.93 3.96
CA GLY A 391 -0.55 -30.45 2.88
C GLY A 391 -0.55 -28.94 2.57
N ASN A 392 -1.24 -28.06 3.32
CA ASN A 392 -1.23 -26.60 3.03
C ASN A 392 -0.86 -25.77 4.26
N ARG A 393 0.43 -25.78 4.63
CA ARG A 393 0.97 -25.03 5.79
C ARG A 393 1.76 -23.81 5.31
N ARG A 394 1.12 -22.64 5.28
CA ARG A 394 1.84 -21.36 5.25
C ARG A 394 1.90 -20.83 6.69
N ALA A 395 3.01 -21.11 7.38
CA ALA A 395 3.22 -20.60 8.73
C ALA A 395 3.37 -19.07 8.70
N GLU A 396 2.44 -18.33 9.32
CA GLU A 396 2.62 -16.90 9.57
C GLU A 396 3.74 -16.71 10.61
N ALA A 397 4.79 -15.98 10.23
CA ALA A 397 6.04 -15.88 10.98
C ALA A 397 6.09 -14.68 11.95
N ASP A 398 6.49 -14.99 13.19
CA ASP A 398 7.49 -14.34 14.07
C ASP A 398 7.26 -12.94 14.73
N MET A 399 7.22 -12.91 16.08
CA MET A 399 6.94 -11.77 16.97
C MET A 399 8.03 -11.42 18.01
N ARG A 400 8.27 -10.11 18.17
CA ARG A 400 8.90 -9.34 19.26
C ARG A 400 8.40 -7.88 19.14
N PRO A 401 8.69 -6.92 20.04
CA PRO A 401 7.81 -5.77 20.30
C PRO A 401 7.45 -4.81 19.13
N GLN A 402 8.29 -4.77 18.10
CA GLN A 402 8.08 -4.03 16.84
C GLN A 402 7.86 -4.94 15.61
N ARG A 403 7.79 -6.26 15.84
CA ARG A 403 7.55 -7.32 14.84
C ARG A 403 6.09 -7.78 14.75
N TRP A 404 5.21 -7.53 15.73
CA TRP A 404 3.76 -7.84 15.58
C TRP A 404 3.18 -7.14 14.34
N LEU A 405 3.60 -5.91 14.09
CA LEU A 405 3.28 -5.14 12.90
C LEU A 405 3.91 -5.67 11.61
N ARG A 406 4.92 -6.55 11.67
CA ARG A 406 5.63 -7.13 10.51
C ARG A 406 4.87 -8.36 9.99
N GLY A 407 3.72 -8.13 9.37
CA GLY A 407 2.99 -9.09 8.56
C GLY A 407 2.45 -8.43 7.28
N PRO A 408 1.91 -9.16 6.29
CA PRO A 408 1.40 -8.52 5.07
C PRO A 408 0.16 -7.62 5.31
N LYS A 409 -0.51 -7.77 6.45
CA LYS A 409 -1.81 -7.13 6.77
C LYS A 409 -1.75 -6.11 7.92
N ARG A 410 -0.71 -6.17 8.76
CA ARG A 410 -0.60 -5.47 10.06
C ARG A 410 0.05 -4.07 10.03
N PRO A 411 0.98 -3.73 9.11
CA PRO A 411 1.72 -2.47 9.21
C PRO A 411 0.85 -1.21 9.13
N LEU A 412 -0.31 -1.25 8.42
CA LEU A 412 -1.25 -0.13 8.38
C LEU A 412 -1.87 0.20 9.76
N LEU A 413 -1.86 -0.74 10.71
CA LEU A 413 -2.42 -0.54 12.05
C LEU A 413 -1.56 0.38 12.92
N ALA A 414 -0.27 0.52 12.61
CA ALA A 414 0.64 1.45 13.27
C ALA A 414 0.07 2.88 13.26
N GLN A 415 0.36 3.69 14.28
CA GLN A 415 -0.12 5.08 14.32
C GLN A 415 0.35 5.89 13.11
N PHE A 416 1.63 5.77 12.77
CA PHE A 416 2.24 6.40 11.60
C PHE A 416 2.68 5.31 10.63
N ALA A 417 2.15 5.35 9.42
CA ALA A 417 2.39 4.37 8.38
C ALA A 417 2.91 5.06 7.11
N VAL A 418 4.02 4.59 6.56
CA VAL A 418 4.51 5.02 5.23
C VAL A 418 4.59 3.81 4.33
N GLY A 419 3.95 3.84 3.16
CA GLY A 419 3.82 2.64 2.34
C GLY A 419 3.47 2.86 0.88
N THR A 420 3.19 1.77 0.17
CA THR A 420 2.63 1.86 -1.18
C THR A 420 1.12 1.99 -1.14
N ILE A 421 0.56 2.71 -2.12
CA ILE A 421 -0.89 2.86 -2.25
C ILE A 421 -1.61 1.51 -2.37
N ASP A 422 -0.96 0.50 -2.95
CA ASP A 422 -1.48 -0.86 -3.12
C ASP A 422 -1.96 -1.44 -1.79
N GLN A 423 -1.23 -1.21 -0.68
CA GLN A 423 -1.61 -1.71 0.65
C GLN A 423 -2.96 -1.16 1.11
N ALA A 424 -3.27 0.09 0.77
CA ALA A 424 -4.56 0.70 1.10
C ALA A 424 -5.66 0.33 0.11
N LEU A 425 -5.33 0.16 -1.19
CA LEU A 425 -6.31 -0.26 -2.19
C LEU A 425 -6.84 -1.69 -1.92
N MET A 426 -6.06 -2.55 -1.28
CA MET A 426 -6.54 -3.85 -0.80
C MET A 426 -7.72 -3.74 0.19
N ALA A 427 -7.94 -2.58 0.83
CA ALA A 427 -9.07 -2.37 1.73
C ALA A 427 -10.43 -2.33 1.00
N VAL A 428 -10.44 -2.15 -0.32
CA VAL A 428 -11.64 -2.08 -1.15
C VAL A 428 -11.71 -3.17 -2.22
N LEU A 429 -10.96 -4.25 -2.00
CA LEU A 429 -11.02 -5.47 -2.78
C LEU A 429 -11.63 -6.60 -1.92
N PRO A 430 -12.27 -7.60 -2.53
CA PRO A 430 -12.88 -8.75 -1.86
C PRO A 430 -11.81 -9.75 -1.40
N VAL A 431 -10.88 -9.27 -0.58
CA VAL A 431 -9.77 -10.05 -0.01
C VAL A 431 -9.95 -10.19 1.49
N ARG A 432 -9.41 -11.26 2.08
CA ARG A 432 -9.44 -11.44 3.52
C ARG A 432 -8.88 -10.24 4.28
N HIS A 433 -9.56 -9.91 5.38
CA HIS A 433 -9.21 -8.84 6.31
C HIS A 433 -9.26 -7.44 5.68
N ASN A 434 -10.15 -7.20 4.71
CA ASN A 434 -10.40 -5.84 4.22
C ASN A 434 -10.95 -4.92 5.34
N ALA A 435 -11.79 -5.45 6.24
CA ALA A 435 -12.31 -4.76 7.42
C ALA A 435 -11.20 -4.24 8.35
N LEU A 436 -10.16 -5.04 8.57
CA LEU A 436 -9.00 -4.64 9.37
C LEU A 436 -8.22 -3.48 8.72
N ARG A 437 -8.07 -3.50 7.39
CA ARG A 437 -7.43 -2.39 6.66
C ARG A 437 -8.28 -1.12 6.70
N LEU A 438 -9.61 -1.24 6.59
CA LEU A 438 -10.52 -0.11 6.74
C LEU A 438 -10.48 0.48 8.16
N LEU A 439 -10.42 -0.37 9.20
CA LEU A 439 -10.18 0.08 10.57
C LEU A 439 -8.86 0.85 10.66
N ALA A 440 -7.78 0.25 10.15
CA ALA A 440 -6.44 0.82 10.19
C ALA A 440 -6.37 2.23 9.57
N LEU A 441 -7.05 2.44 8.43
CA LEU A 441 -7.07 3.72 7.71
C LEU A 441 -8.04 4.74 8.32
N SER A 442 -9.17 4.31 8.88
CA SER A 442 -10.24 5.20 9.38
C SER A 442 -9.86 6.10 10.56
N GLY A 443 -8.81 5.74 11.31
CA GLY A 443 -8.32 6.51 12.45
C GLY A 443 -7.23 7.53 12.14
N LYS A 444 -6.85 7.68 10.87
CA LYS A 444 -5.65 8.40 10.41
C LYS A 444 -6.02 9.51 9.44
N THR A 445 -5.15 10.50 9.28
CA THR A 445 -5.15 11.33 8.08
C THR A 445 -4.58 10.51 6.91
N PHE A 446 -5.33 10.42 5.81
CA PHE A 446 -4.96 9.64 4.64
C PHE A 446 -4.23 10.53 3.63
N VAL A 447 -2.93 10.29 3.42
CA VAL A 447 -2.08 11.10 2.53
C VAL A 447 -1.64 10.26 1.34
N VAL A 448 -1.89 10.74 0.13
CA VAL A 448 -1.50 10.08 -1.12
C VAL A 448 -0.63 11.01 -1.94
N ASP A 449 0.59 10.58 -2.21
CA ASP A 449 1.53 11.32 -3.06
C ASP A 449 1.50 10.84 -4.51
N GLU A 450 1.76 11.76 -5.42
CA GLU A 450 1.76 11.57 -6.86
C GLU A 450 0.47 10.92 -7.40
N ALA A 451 -0.69 11.48 -7.02
CA ALA A 451 -2.01 10.99 -7.42
C ALA A 451 -2.25 10.93 -8.95
N HIS A 452 -1.42 11.57 -9.76
CA HIS A 452 -1.44 11.47 -11.23
C HIS A 452 -0.81 10.19 -11.77
N ALA A 453 -0.04 9.45 -10.97
CA ALA A 453 0.70 8.28 -11.42
C ALA A 453 -0.20 7.04 -11.57
N TYR A 454 -1.46 7.12 -11.17
CA TYR A 454 -2.39 6.01 -11.14
C TYR A 454 -3.16 5.88 -12.46
N ASP A 455 -3.13 4.67 -13.00
CA ASP A 455 -3.88 4.30 -14.20
C ASP A 455 -5.41 4.32 -13.97
N PRO A 456 -6.23 4.23 -15.04
CA PRO A 456 -7.69 4.23 -14.91
C PRO A 456 -8.26 3.12 -13.98
N TYR A 457 -7.60 1.97 -13.88
CA TYR A 457 -8.02 0.87 -12.98
C TYR A 457 -7.80 1.29 -11.51
N MET A 458 -6.60 1.73 -11.17
CA MET A 458 -6.24 2.22 -9.83
C MET A 458 -7.05 3.46 -9.43
N GLN A 459 -7.39 4.35 -10.37
CA GLN A 459 -8.25 5.52 -10.09
C GLN A 459 -9.65 5.11 -9.61
N VAL A 460 -10.24 4.03 -10.14
CA VAL A 460 -11.52 3.51 -9.68
C VAL A 460 -11.40 2.93 -8.28
N LEU A 461 -10.34 2.16 -8.00
CA LEU A 461 -10.07 1.64 -6.66
C LEU A 461 -9.82 2.76 -5.64
N LEU A 462 -9.03 3.77 -6.00
CA LEU A 462 -8.79 4.94 -5.17
C LEU A 462 -10.10 5.69 -4.91
N GLY A 463 -10.92 5.92 -5.94
CA GLY A 463 -12.25 6.51 -5.77
C GLY A 463 -13.14 5.70 -4.83
N ARG A 464 -13.10 4.36 -4.91
CA ARG A 464 -13.84 3.49 -3.98
C ARG A 464 -13.32 3.62 -2.55
N LEU A 465 -12.00 3.66 -2.37
CA LEU A 465 -11.41 3.87 -1.05
C LEU A 465 -11.78 5.24 -0.48
N LEU A 466 -11.68 6.31 -1.28
CA LEU A 466 -12.10 7.66 -0.87
C LEU A 466 -13.58 7.71 -0.49
N ASN A 467 -14.44 6.93 -1.15
CA ASN A 467 -15.84 6.80 -0.75
C ASN A 467 -16.00 6.20 0.66
N TRP A 468 -15.26 5.15 0.99
CA TRP A 468 -15.25 4.58 2.34
C TRP A 468 -14.65 5.53 3.38
N LEU A 469 -13.54 6.19 3.05
CA LEU A 469 -12.92 7.20 3.92
C LEU A 469 -13.85 8.39 4.18
N GLY A 470 -14.59 8.85 3.18
CA GLY A 470 -15.63 9.88 3.33
C GLY A 470 -16.77 9.45 4.26
N ALA A 471 -17.21 8.19 4.18
CA ALA A 471 -18.23 7.66 5.09
C ALA A 471 -17.76 7.61 6.55
N TYR A 472 -16.46 7.43 6.76
CA TYR A 472 -15.83 7.50 8.08
C TYR A 472 -15.39 8.91 8.49
N GLY A 473 -15.61 9.94 7.66
CA GLY A 473 -15.19 11.31 8.00
C GLY A 473 -13.67 11.47 8.10
N VAL A 474 -12.90 10.66 7.38
CA VAL A 474 -11.44 10.70 7.37
C VAL A 474 -10.95 11.91 6.58
N PRO A 475 -10.04 12.75 7.10
CA PRO A 475 -9.37 13.77 6.32
C PRO A 475 -8.41 13.13 5.31
N VAL A 476 -8.49 13.59 4.07
CA VAL A 476 -7.71 13.10 2.93
C VAL A 476 -6.84 14.23 2.40
N VAL A 477 -5.57 13.94 2.13
CA VAL A 477 -4.62 14.81 1.44
C VAL A 477 -4.15 14.12 0.16
N LEU A 478 -4.43 14.71 -0.99
CA LEU A 478 -3.94 14.26 -2.30
C LEU A 478 -2.88 15.23 -2.79
N LEU A 479 -1.71 14.73 -3.15
CA LEU A 479 -0.63 15.52 -3.73
C LEU A 479 -0.43 15.11 -5.18
N SER A 480 -0.27 16.10 -6.06
CA SER A 480 0.04 15.82 -7.46
C SER A 480 0.86 16.93 -8.11
N ALA A 481 1.75 16.54 -9.03
CA ALA A 481 2.41 17.48 -9.92
C ALA A 481 1.51 17.97 -11.06
N THR A 482 0.71 17.07 -11.64
CA THR A 482 -0.01 17.31 -12.89
C THR A 482 -1.26 16.41 -12.93
N LEU A 483 -2.32 16.82 -12.25
CA LEU A 483 -3.60 16.07 -12.21
C LEU A 483 -4.63 16.72 -13.15
N PRO A 484 -5.21 15.97 -14.11
CA PRO A 484 -6.31 16.49 -14.92
C PRO A 484 -7.53 16.83 -14.06
N ALA A 485 -8.23 17.91 -14.40
CA ALA A 485 -9.38 18.40 -13.67
C ALA A 485 -10.48 17.33 -13.56
N SER A 486 -10.71 16.55 -14.63
CA SER A 486 -11.69 15.45 -14.66
C SER A 486 -11.42 14.38 -13.61
N VAL A 487 -10.15 13.99 -13.44
CA VAL A 487 -9.74 12.98 -12.44
C VAL A 487 -9.91 13.53 -11.04
N SER A 488 -9.42 14.76 -10.79
CA SER A 488 -9.55 15.40 -9.47
C SER A 488 -11.01 15.55 -9.03
N ASP A 489 -11.88 15.97 -9.96
CA ASP A 489 -13.31 16.17 -9.73
C ASP A 489 -14.01 14.84 -9.42
N GLN A 490 -13.66 13.76 -10.13
CA GLN A 490 -14.22 12.43 -9.88
C GLN A 490 -13.82 11.90 -8.50
N LEU A 491 -12.55 12.04 -8.11
CA LEU A 491 -12.06 11.61 -6.79
C LEU A 491 -12.75 12.37 -5.65
N ILE A 492 -12.88 13.70 -5.77
CA ILE A 492 -13.60 14.54 -4.80
C ILE A 492 -15.07 14.14 -4.71
N LYS A 493 -15.72 13.90 -5.86
CA LYS A 493 -17.13 13.47 -5.89
C LYS A 493 -17.33 12.11 -5.23
N GLU A 494 -16.44 11.13 -5.42
CA GLU A 494 -16.56 9.83 -4.74
C GLU A 494 -16.40 9.96 -3.22
N TYR A 495 -15.48 10.82 -2.75
CA TYR A 495 -15.35 11.16 -1.33
C TYR A 495 -16.65 11.76 -0.77
N LEU A 496 -17.21 12.78 -1.43
CA LEU A 496 -18.45 13.43 -1.02
C LEU A 496 -19.66 12.48 -1.03
N LYS A 497 -19.76 11.59 -2.01
CA LYS A 497 -20.79 10.52 -2.01
C LYS A 497 -20.67 9.64 -0.76
N GLY A 498 -19.44 9.36 -0.33
CA GLY A 498 -19.15 8.65 0.90
C GLY A 498 -19.63 9.40 2.13
N ALA A 499 -19.34 10.71 2.18
CA ALA A 499 -19.77 11.60 3.26
C ALA A 499 -21.30 11.81 3.33
N GLY A 500 -22.06 11.34 2.33
CA GLY A 500 -23.52 11.34 2.30
C GLY A 500 -24.15 12.25 1.23
N HIS A 501 -23.35 12.90 0.38
CA HIS A 501 -23.87 13.77 -0.68
C HIS A 501 -24.54 12.96 -1.79
N LYS A 502 -25.76 13.36 -2.18
CA LYS A 502 -26.52 12.69 -3.24
C LYS A 502 -25.85 12.94 -4.61
N THR A 503 -25.77 11.90 -5.45
CA THR A 503 -25.19 11.98 -6.81
C THR A 503 -25.80 13.13 -7.64
N ARG A 504 -27.13 13.34 -7.55
CA ARG A 504 -27.81 14.44 -8.26
C ARG A 504 -27.33 15.84 -7.84
N ALA A 505 -26.98 16.03 -6.57
CA ALA A 505 -26.46 17.30 -6.07
C ALA A 505 -25.02 17.58 -6.53
N LEU A 506 -24.26 16.53 -6.86
CA LEU A 506 -22.88 16.63 -7.32
C LEU A 506 -22.75 16.72 -8.85
N GLY A 507 -23.77 16.31 -9.61
CA GLY A 507 -23.70 16.17 -11.07
C GLY A 507 -23.27 17.43 -11.82
N GLY A 508 -23.74 18.61 -11.40
CA GLY A 508 -23.39 19.89 -12.01
C GLY A 508 -22.26 20.66 -11.33
N ARG A 509 -21.66 20.11 -10.26
CA ARG A 509 -20.59 20.77 -9.51
C ARG A 509 -19.24 20.38 -10.08
N THR A 510 -18.30 21.31 -10.11
CA THR A 510 -16.91 21.06 -10.47
C THR A 510 -15.97 21.57 -9.38
N PHE A 511 -14.84 20.90 -9.22
CA PHE A 511 -13.86 21.19 -8.17
C PHE A 511 -12.46 21.43 -8.77
N PRO A 512 -12.25 22.51 -9.56
CA PRO A 512 -10.96 22.76 -10.20
C PRO A 512 -9.89 23.13 -9.18
N ALA A 513 -8.79 22.39 -9.13
CA ALA A 513 -7.65 22.74 -8.28
C ALA A 513 -6.74 23.78 -8.95
N PRO A 514 -6.29 24.83 -8.23
CA PRO A 514 -5.39 25.83 -8.79
C PRO A 514 -3.95 25.30 -8.89
N TYR A 515 -3.29 25.54 -10.03
CA TYR A 515 -1.87 25.24 -10.21
C TYR A 515 -1.01 26.52 -10.28
N PRO A 516 0.09 26.64 -9.50
CA PRO A 516 0.33 25.89 -8.27
C PRO A 516 -0.69 26.32 -7.20
N GLY A 517 -0.96 25.47 -6.21
CA GLY A 517 -1.90 25.80 -5.14
C GLY A 517 -2.57 24.59 -4.52
N TRP A 518 -3.61 24.88 -3.74
CA TRP A 518 -4.43 23.84 -3.11
C TRP A 518 -5.92 24.18 -3.16
N LEU A 519 -6.72 23.12 -3.02
CA LEU A 519 -8.17 23.13 -2.90
C LEU A 519 -8.57 22.24 -1.72
N TYR A 520 -9.34 22.78 -0.79
CA TYR A 520 -9.99 22.05 0.29
C TYR A 520 -11.49 21.94 0.02
N VAL A 521 -12.06 20.75 0.15
CA VAL A 521 -13.51 20.52 0.08
C VAL A 521 -13.95 19.87 1.37
N ASP A 522 -14.79 20.58 2.12
CA ASP A 522 -15.38 20.10 3.38
C ASP A 522 -16.32 18.92 3.12
N GLY A 523 -16.19 17.84 3.89
CA GLY A 523 -17.01 16.64 3.70
C GLY A 523 -18.47 16.83 4.12
N GLU A 524 -18.74 17.74 5.06
CA GLU A 524 -20.08 17.99 5.59
C GLU A 524 -20.92 18.86 4.65
N SER A 525 -20.49 20.09 4.43
CA SER A 525 -21.18 21.07 3.58
C SER A 525 -20.89 20.87 2.09
N GLY A 526 -19.80 20.19 1.74
CA GLY A 526 -19.29 20.15 0.38
C GLY A 526 -18.67 21.47 -0.07
N ARG A 527 -18.48 22.47 0.80
CA ARG A 527 -17.95 23.79 0.42
C ARG A 527 -16.49 23.68 -0.02
N ALA A 528 -16.18 24.26 -1.17
CA ALA A 528 -14.85 24.33 -1.74
C ALA A 528 -14.16 25.64 -1.36
N THR A 529 -12.92 25.56 -0.88
CA THR A 529 -12.06 26.72 -0.54
C THR A 529 -10.70 26.51 -1.19
N GLN A 530 -10.14 27.55 -1.79
CA GLN A 530 -8.83 27.48 -2.45
C GLN A 530 -7.85 28.44 -1.79
N ILE A 531 -6.56 28.20 -2.06
CA ILE A 531 -5.49 29.15 -1.74
C ILE A 531 -5.84 30.57 -2.19
N SER A 532 -5.51 31.57 -1.38
CA SER A 532 -5.74 32.96 -1.74
C SER A 532 -4.96 33.37 -3.00
N PRO A 533 -5.52 34.26 -3.85
CA PRO A 533 -4.82 34.74 -5.04
C PRO A 533 -3.45 35.36 -4.75
N ALA A 534 -3.30 36.04 -3.59
CA ALA A 534 -2.05 36.65 -3.17
C ALA A 534 -0.96 35.59 -2.89
N ARG A 535 -1.26 34.58 -2.06
CA ARG A 535 -0.32 33.48 -1.77
C ARG A 535 0.02 32.66 -2.99
N ARG A 536 -0.97 32.41 -3.86
CA ARG A 536 -0.75 31.73 -5.14
C ARG A 536 0.23 32.51 -6.02
N TYR A 537 0.03 33.82 -6.16
CA TYR A 537 0.91 34.66 -6.95
C TYR A 537 2.34 34.71 -6.38
N GLU A 538 2.50 34.79 -5.05
CA GLU A 538 3.79 34.65 -4.37
C GLU A 538 4.49 33.33 -4.69
N GLN A 539 3.76 32.21 -4.62
CA GLN A 539 4.29 30.88 -4.96
C GLN A 539 4.72 30.80 -6.41
N SER A 540 3.87 31.24 -7.35
CA SER A 540 4.19 31.25 -8.77
C SER A 540 5.45 32.04 -9.04
N ARG A 541 5.59 33.26 -8.49
CA ARG A 541 6.78 34.10 -8.66
C ARG A 541 8.06 33.47 -8.08
N ALA A 542 7.96 32.78 -6.96
CA ALA A 542 9.10 32.13 -6.32
C ALA A 542 9.65 30.93 -7.14
N ARG A 543 8.88 30.42 -8.11
CA ARG A 543 9.15 29.20 -8.87
C ARG A 543 9.15 29.39 -10.38
N VAL A 544 9.14 30.63 -10.86
CA VAL A 544 9.20 30.92 -12.30
C VAL A 544 10.47 30.33 -12.89
N MET A 545 10.31 29.54 -13.95
CA MET A 545 11.39 29.16 -14.86
C MET A 545 10.86 29.07 -16.29
N GLU A 546 11.74 29.31 -17.26
CA GLU A 546 11.47 29.06 -18.67
C GLU A 546 12.18 27.77 -19.09
N LEU A 547 11.41 26.72 -19.36
CA LEU A 547 11.95 25.45 -19.82
C LEU A 547 12.05 25.46 -21.35
N GLY A 548 13.28 25.39 -21.86
CA GLY A 548 13.49 25.18 -23.29
C GLY A 548 13.18 23.74 -23.69
N VAL A 549 12.23 23.55 -24.59
CA VAL A 549 11.86 22.24 -25.15
C VAL A 549 12.31 22.16 -26.60
N VAL A 550 13.19 21.20 -26.88
CA VAL A 550 13.70 20.94 -28.22
C VAL A 550 13.20 19.58 -28.69
N VAL A 551 12.41 19.56 -29.76
CA VAL A 551 11.97 18.31 -30.39
C VAL A 551 12.98 17.91 -31.46
N GLU A 552 13.64 16.78 -31.26
CA GLU A 552 14.64 16.24 -32.19
C GLU A 552 14.05 15.04 -32.96
N PRO A 553 13.94 15.13 -34.30
CA PRO A 553 13.41 14.04 -35.10
C PRO A 553 14.38 12.85 -35.14
N VAL A 554 13.89 11.66 -34.82
CA VAL A 554 14.71 10.44 -34.77
C VAL A 554 14.11 9.28 -35.58
N VAL A 555 14.98 8.35 -35.98
CA VAL A 555 14.60 7.02 -36.45
C VAL A 555 14.99 6.01 -35.37
N HIS A 556 14.00 5.27 -34.88
CA HIS A 556 14.20 4.22 -33.88
C HIS A 556 14.62 2.90 -34.55
N GLY A 557 15.42 2.08 -33.85
CA GLY A 557 15.96 0.81 -34.34
C GLY A 557 17.44 0.85 -34.73
N SER A 558 17.92 -0.19 -35.42
CA SER A 558 19.33 -0.39 -35.81
C SER A 558 19.78 0.43 -37.03
N GLY A 559 19.03 1.46 -37.40
CA GLY A 559 19.33 2.31 -38.54
C GLY A 559 20.70 2.98 -38.43
N VAL A 560 21.44 3.04 -39.54
CA VAL A 560 22.70 3.79 -39.64
C VAL A 560 22.40 5.13 -40.32
N GLY A 561 22.69 6.24 -39.65
CA GLY A 561 22.49 7.58 -40.22
C GLY A 561 22.44 8.68 -39.18
N ALA A 562 22.49 9.94 -39.62
CA ALA A 562 22.52 11.10 -38.73
C ALA A 562 21.24 11.27 -37.88
N ARG A 563 20.11 10.72 -38.34
CA ARG A 563 18.82 10.69 -37.61
C ARG A 563 18.62 9.43 -36.78
N ALA A 564 19.56 8.49 -36.77
CA ALA A 564 19.44 7.33 -35.89
C ALA A 564 19.41 7.80 -34.44
N ARG A 565 18.47 7.28 -33.63
CA ARG A 565 18.26 7.69 -32.23
C ARG A 565 19.58 7.79 -31.45
N GLN A 566 20.42 6.77 -31.55
CA GLN A 566 21.73 6.72 -30.87
C GLN A 566 22.70 7.82 -31.34
N ALA A 567 22.76 8.07 -32.66
CA ALA A 567 23.62 9.11 -33.22
C ALA A 567 23.18 10.52 -32.78
N VAL A 568 21.88 10.75 -32.64
CA VAL A 568 21.32 12.01 -32.14
C VAL A 568 21.70 12.21 -30.66
N ILE A 569 21.55 11.19 -29.82
CA ILE A 569 21.95 11.24 -28.40
C ILE A 569 23.46 11.55 -28.29
N GLU A 570 24.32 10.86 -29.04
CA GLU A 570 25.77 11.12 -29.05
C GLU A 570 26.10 12.57 -29.47
N ARG A 571 25.42 13.10 -30.48
CA ARG A 571 25.58 14.49 -30.93
C ARG A 571 25.23 15.47 -29.80
N LEU A 572 24.08 15.27 -29.15
CA LEU A 572 23.61 16.13 -28.06
C LEU A 572 24.54 16.10 -26.84
N LEU A 573 25.21 14.98 -26.59
CA LEU A 573 26.14 14.79 -25.48
C LEU A 573 27.60 15.19 -25.81
N THR A 574 27.88 15.61 -27.04
CA THR A 574 29.24 16.03 -27.44
C THR A 574 29.86 17.13 -26.55
N PRO A 575 29.11 18.14 -26.06
CA PRO A 575 29.65 19.13 -25.13
C PRO A 575 30.23 18.54 -23.83
N LEU A 576 29.67 17.43 -23.33
CA LEU A 576 30.15 16.79 -22.09
C LEU A 576 31.52 16.12 -22.26
N SER A 577 31.82 15.59 -23.45
CA SER A 577 33.11 14.91 -23.71
C SER A 577 34.23 15.88 -24.05
N LYS A 578 33.93 16.90 -24.88
CA LYS A 578 34.93 17.81 -25.47
C LYS A 578 35.01 19.18 -24.78
N GLY A 579 34.08 19.50 -23.88
CA GLY A 579 33.98 20.80 -23.21
C GLY A 579 34.29 20.78 -21.71
N GLU A 580 33.74 21.75 -20.99
CA GLU A 580 33.90 22.02 -19.55
C GLU A 580 33.35 20.91 -18.62
N GLY A 581 32.85 19.81 -19.19
CA GLY A 581 32.14 18.77 -18.48
C GLY A 581 30.64 19.05 -18.42
N GLY A 582 30.00 18.65 -17.33
CA GLY A 582 28.57 18.73 -17.10
C GLY A 582 27.91 17.36 -16.99
N THR A 583 26.63 17.41 -16.66
CA THR A 583 25.82 16.24 -16.32
C THR A 583 24.62 16.12 -17.25
N ALA A 584 24.28 14.89 -17.64
CA ALA A 584 23.14 14.62 -18.50
C ALA A 584 22.32 13.45 -17.97
N LEU A 585 21.00 13.58 -18.12
CA LEU A 585 20.04 12.51 -17.89
C LEU A 585 19.43 12.09 -19.23
N VAL A 586 19.54 10.82 -19.58
CA VAL A 586 18.96 10.21 -20.79
C VAL A 586 17.88 9.23 -20.36
N VAL A 587 16.62 9.55 -20.62
CA VAL A 587 15.46 8.74 -20.19
C VAL A 587 14.90 7.95 -21.36
N CYS A 588 14.94 6.63 -21.24
CA CYS A 588 14.43 5.69 -22.23
C CYS A 588 13.08 5.10 -21.79
N ASN A 589 12.18 4.83 -22.74
CA ASN A 589 10.86 4.25 -22.42
C ASN A 589 10.92 2.74 -22.09
N THR A 590 11.95 2.03 -22.54
CA THR A 590 12.10 0.59 -22.28
C THR A 590 13.47 0.26 -21.72
N VAL A 591 13.56 -0.85 -20.97
CA VAL A 591 14.84 -1.34 -20.44
C VAL A 591 15.80 -1.74 -21.56
N GLY A 592 15.29 -2.33 -22.65
CA GLY A 592 16.13 -2.68 -23.81
C GLY A 592 16.75 -1.43 -24.45
N ASP A 593 15.95 -0.38 -24.68
CA ASP A 593 16.46 0.90 -25.18
C ASP A 593 17.51 1.51 -24.24
N ALA A 594 17.32 1.41 -22.92
CA ALA A 594 18.28 1.88 -21.93
C ALA A 594 19.61 1.10 -21.97
N GLN A 595 19.54 -0.24 -22.03
CA GLN A 595 20.72 -1.11 -22.12
C GLN A 595 21.53 -0.83 -23.40
N ASP A 596 20.86 -0.74 -24.56
CA ASP A 596 21.51 -0.44 -25.84
C ASP A 596 22.14 0.96 -25.85
N THR A 597 21.44 1.96 -25.29
CA THR A 597 21.95 3.33 -25.16
C THR A 597 23.15 3.39 -24.23
N TYR A 598 23.10 2.71 -23.09
CA TYR A 598 24.23 2.62 -22.16
C TYR A 598 25.46 2.01 -22.81
N LEU A 599 25.33 0.85 -23.46
CA LEU A 599 26.46 0.20 -24.14
C LEU A 599 27.12 1.13 -25.16
N ARG A 600 26.29 1.82 -25.95
CA ARG A 600 26.76 2.75 -26.98
C ARG A 600 27.49 3.95 -26.39
N LEU A 601 26.94 4.55 -25.34
CA LEU A 601 27.53 5.70 -24.69
C LEU A 601 28.79 5.33 -23.89
N ARG A 602 28.81 4.18 -23.22
CA ARG A 602 30.00 3.65 -22.54
C ARG A 602 31.15 3.49 -23.54
N GLU A 603 30.94 2.80 -24.66
CA GLU A 603 31.98 2.62 -25.68
C GLU A 603 32.51 3.96 -26.23
N ARG A 604 31.63 4.97 -26.34
CA ARG A 604 31.96 6.26 -26.95
C ARG A 604 32.61 7.26 -25.98
N PHE A 605 32.17 7.30 -24.72
CA PHE A 605 32.51 8.34 -23.76
C PHE A 605 33.46 7.86 -22.66
N ASP A 606 33.29 6.63 -22.16
CA ASP A 606 34.12 6.05 -21.11
C ASP A 606 33.93 4.54 -21.08
N LYS A 607 34.97 3.80 -21.49
CA LYS A 607 34.92 2.33 -21.59
C LYS A 607 34.85 1.63 -20.24
N ARG A 608 35.05 2.36 -19.14
CA ARG A 608 34.99 1.82 -17.79
C ARG A 608 33.57 1.41 -17.42
N SER A 609 33.45 0.30 -16.71
CA SER A 609 32.19 -0.17 -16.12
C SER A 609 31.76 0.69 -14.93
N HIS A 610 30.60 0.38 -14.36
CA HIS A 610 30.17 0.99 -13.10
C HIS A 610 31.21 0.77 -11.99
N GLU A 611 31.66 -0.47 -11.80
CA GLU A 611 32.63 -0.86 -10.76
C GLU A 611 33.97 -0.14 -10.88
N GLN A 612 34.34 0.22 -12.12
CA GLN A 612 35.57 0.96 -12.42
C GLN A 612 35.39 2.50 -12.30
N GLY A 613 34.24 2.96 -11.80
CA GLY A 613 33.93 4.38 -11.64
C GLY A 613 33.73 5.10 -12.97
N GLY A 614 33.08 4.44 -13.94
CA GLY A 614 32.77 5.02 -15.24
C GLY A 614 31.81 6.22 -15.16
N ILE A 615 31.97 7.19 -16.07
CA ILE A 615 31.09 8.37 -16.09
C ILE A 615 29.69 8.08 -16.62
N VAL A 616 29.50 6.97 -17.34
CA VAL A 616 28.21 6.54 -17.88
C VAL A 616 27.61 5.54 -16.90
N GLN A 617 26.39 5.79 -16.47
CA GLN A 617 25.68 5.01 -15.44
C GLN A 617 24.33 4.55 -15.97
N LEU A 618 23.89 3.35 -15.57
CA LEU A 618 22.63 2.76 -15.99
C LEU A 618 21.71 2.48 -14.79
N LEU A 619 20.49 3.02 -14.83
CA LEU A 619 19.46 2.83 -13.81
C LEU A 619 18.16 2.27 -14.39
N HIS A 620 17.72 1.10 -13.92
CA HIS A 620 16.41 0.54 -14.23
C HIS A 620 15.99 -0.55 -13.24
N ALA A 621 14.75 -1.03 -13.32
CA ALA A 621 14.19 -2.00 -12.38
C ALA A 621 14.79 -3.42 -12.47
N ARG A 622 15.44 -3.81 -13.58
CA ARG A 622 15.95 -5.17 -13.84
C ARG A 622 17.35 -5.46 -13.25
N PHE A 623 17.66 -4.89 -12.09
CA PHE A 623 18.84 -5.26 -11.30
C PHE A 623 18.39 -5.99 -10.03
N PRO A 624 19.26 -6.83 -9.42
CA PRO A 624 19.10 -7.25 -8.04
C PRO A 624 18.82 -6.06 -7.12
N GLY A 625 18.03 -6.28 -6.06
CA GLY A 625 17.52 -5.20 -5.21
C GLY A 625 18.62 -4.36 -4.56
N ASP A 626 19.66 -5.03 -4.06
CA ASP A 626 20.86 -4.44 -3.47
C ASP A 626 21.70 -3.65 -4.47
N VAL A 627 21.97 -4.23 -5.66
CA VAL A 627 22.69 -3.56 -6.75
C VAL A 627 21.92 -2.31 -7.18
N ARG A 628 20.60 -2.42 -7.38
CA ARG A 628 19.75 -1.29 -7.74
C ARG A 628 19.81 -0.18 -6.70
N GLU A 629 19.78 -0.53 -5.42
CA GLU A 629 19.87 0.43 -4.33
C GLU A 629 21.22 1.14 -4.32
N ALA A 630 22.33 0.39 -4.41
CA ALA A 630 23.69 0.94 -4.45
C ALA A 630 23.88 1.93 -5.62
N ARG A 631 23.47 1.54 -6.84
CA ARG A 631 23.57 2.41 -8.03
C ARG A 631 22.72 3.66 -7.90
N THR A 632 21.51 3.53 -7.38
CA THR A 632 20.61 4.67 -7.18
C THR A 632 21.19 5.64 -6.17
N ARG A 633 21.78 5.13 -5.08
CA ARG A 633 22.43 5.93 -4.04
C ARG A 633 23.63 6.72 -4.57
N GLU A 634 24.52 6.08 -5.33
CA GLU A 634 25.68 6.78 -5.91
C GLU A 634 25.23 7.96 -6.80
N VAL A 635 24.22 7.73 -7.63
CA VAL A 635 23.71 8.75 -8.55
C VAL A 635 23.03 9.90 -7.79
N THR A 636 22.24 9.62 -6.74
CA THR A 636 21.55 10.67 -5.96
C THR A 636 22.51 11.43 -5.04
N GLU A 637 23.53 10.80 -4.47
CA GLU A 637 24.56 11.49 -3.70
C GLU A 637 25.35 12.47 -4.58
N GLY A 638 25.67 12.06 -5.82
CA GLY A 638 26.40 12.92 -6.76
C GLY A 638 25.54 14.01 -7.43
N LEU A 639 24.27 13.74 -7.76
CA LEU A 639 23.41 14.67 -8.50
C LEU A 639 22.34 15.34 -7.64
N GLY A 640 22.30 15.07 -6.33
CA GLY A 640 21.35 15.68 -5.40
C GLY A 640 21.77 17.08 -4.96
N ARG A 641 20.97 17.66 -4.07
CA ARG A 641 21.15 19.05 -3.59
C ARG A 641 22.50 19.33 -2.92
N GLU A 642 23.03 18.38 -2.16
CA GLU A 642 24.21 18.56 -1.29
C GLU A 642 25.54 18.19 -1.96
N GLY A 643 25.52 17.38 -3.03
CA GLY A 643 26.73 16.94 -3.75
C GLY A 643 27.70 16.07 -2.94
N PRO A 644 28.98 15.94 -3.36
CA PRO A 644 29.64 16.74 -4.39
C PRO A 644 29.23 16.35 -5.83
N ARG A 645 29.00 17.36 -6.67
CA ARG A 645 28.61 17.16 -8.07
C ARG A 645 29.77 16.62 -8.91
N PRO A 646 29.58 15.54 -9.71
CA PRO A 646 30.64 15.05 -10.60
C PRO A 646 30.91 16.04 -11.74
N LEU A 647 32.19 16.20 -12.12
CA LEU A 647 32.57 17.04 -13.27
C LEU A 647 31.90 16.55 -14.56
N ARG A 648 31.77 15.24 -14.73
CA ARG A 648 31.15 14.59 -15.90
C ARG A 648 30.32 13.40 -15.42
N ARG A 649 29.04 13.36 -15.78
CA ARG A 649 28.18 12.20 -15.50
C ARG A 649 27.08 12.10 -16.56
N ILE A 650 26.88 10.91 -17.10
CA ILE A 650 25.79 10.58 -18.01
C ILE A 650 24.98 9.47 -17.36
N VAL A 651 23.75 9.76 -16.97
CA VAL A 651 22.84 8.77 -16.39
C VAL A 651 21.85 8.35 -17.47
N VAL A 652 21.93 7.10 -17.90
CA VAL A 652 20.92 6.46 -18.74
C VAL A 652 19.93 5.76 -17.82
N ALA A 653 18.66 6.09 -17.92
CA ALA A 653 17.65 5.55 -17.03
C ALA A 653 16.34 5.23 -17.75
N THR A 654 15.52 4.38 -17.13
CA THR A 654 14.10 4.24 -17.49
C THR A 654 13.22 5.15 -16.63
N GLN A 655 11.92 4.88 -16.53
CA GLN A 655 10.95 5.64 -15.71
C GLN A 655 11.30 5.71 -14.21
N VAL A 656 12.30 4.95 -13.74
CA VAL A 656 12.76 4.97 -12.34
C VAL A 656 13.17 6.37 -11.86
N VAL A 657 13.52 7.30 -12.76
CA VAL A 657 13.88 8.69 -12.41
C VAL A 657 12.69 9.65 -12.31
N GLU A 658 11.51 9.25 -12.78
CA GLU A 658 10.30 10.07 -12.79
C GLU A 658 9.77 10.31 -11.36
N GLN A 659 10.03 9.38 -10.44
CA GLN A 659 9.44 9.37 -9.11
C GLN A 659 10.50 9.51 -8.01
N SER A 660 10.29 10.48 -7.11
CA SER A 660 11.02 10.79 -5.86
C SER A 660 12.56 10.74 -5.83
N LEU A 661 13.29 10.56 -6.93
CA LEU A 661 14.75 10.73 -6.93
C LEU A 661 15.15 12.22 -6.92
N ASP A 662 16.05 12.58 -6.01
CA ASP A 662 16.62 13.91 -5.92
C ASP A 662 17.80 14.03 -6.89
N LEU A 663 17.51 14.47 -8.12
CA LEU A 663 18.49 14.58 -9.21
C LEU A 663 18.41 15.96 -9.87
N ASP A 664 19.57 16.53 -10.15
CA ASP A 664 19.76 17.74 -10.93
C ASP A 664 20.77 17.48 -12.06
N ALA A 665 20.29 17.50 -13.30
CA ALA A 665 21.09 17.41 -14.52
C ALA A 665 21.12 18.74 -15.27
N ASP A 666 22.19 18.99 -16.03
CA ASP A 666 22.33 20.19 -16.87
C ASP A 666 21.47 20.10 -18.15
N ILE A 667 21.22 18.89 -18.63
CA ILE A 667 20.33 18.59 -19.75
C ILE A 667 19.55 17.30 -19.48
N VAL A 668 18.27 17.29 -19.87
CA VAL A 668 17.45 16.08 -19.90
C VAL A 668 17.14 15.74 -21.35
N ILE A 669 17.51 14.53 -21.77
CA ILE A 669 17.18 13.95 -23.08
C ILE A 669 16.20 12.82 -22.82
N SER A 670 15.06 12.81 -23.49
CA SER A 670 13.99 11.85 -23.24
C SER A 670 13.45 11.29 -24.53
N ASP A 671 13.12 10.01 -24.56
CA ASP A 671 12.17 9.48 -25.53
C ASP A 671 10.82 10.22 -25.41
N LEU A 672 10.08 10.32 -26.52
CA LEU A 672 8.70 10.80 -26.50
C LEU A 672 7.87 9.97 -25.52
N ALA A 673 7.18 10.66 -24.61
CA ALA A 673 6.31 10.07 -23.60
C ALA A 673 5.08 10.97 -23.43
N PRO A 674 4.01 10.51 -22.76
CA PRO A 674 2.90 11.39 -22.42
C PRO A 674 3.38 12.66 -21.70
N LEU A 675 2.81 13.81 -22.05
CA LEU A 675 3.35 15.11 -21.63
C LEU A 675 3.57 15.28 -20.12
N SER A 676 2.66 14.78 -19.28
CA SER A 676 2.79 14.83 -17.83
C SER A 676 4.07 14.16 -17.33
N LEU A 677 4.49 13.05 -17.94
CA LEU A 677 5.73 12.34 -17.63
C LEU A 677 6.95 13.08 -18.17
N LEU A 678 6.87 13.69 -19.35
CA LEU A 678 7.95 14.54 -19.88
C LEU A 678 8.25 15.72 -18.95
N LEU A 679 7.22 16.37 -18.41
CA LEU A 679 7.36 17.46 -17.44
C LEU A 679 7.99 16.98 -16.13
N GLN A 680 7.69 15.75 -15.68
CA GLN A 680 8.33 15.16 -14.51
C GLN A 680 9.81 14.85 -14.73
N ARG A 681 10.15 14.30 -15.90
CA ARG A 681 11.53 14.09 -16.33
C ARG A 681 12.27 15.43 -16.40
N ALA A 682 11.63 16.47 -16.96
CA ALA A 682 12.17 17.82 -17.01
C ALA A 682 12.34 18.46 -15.62
N GLY A 683 11.56 18.06 -14.62
CA GLY A 683 11.75 18.45 -13.22
C GLY A 683 13.01 17.89 -12.55
N ARG A 684 13.89 17.20 -13.31
CA ARG A 684 15.27 16.87 -12.94
C ARG A 684 16.29 17.76 -13.64
N CYS A 685 15.86 18.63 -14.56
CA CYS A 685 16.69 19.64 -15.18
C CYS A 685 16.72 20.86 -14.26
N TRP A 686 17.91 21.23 -13.78
CA TRP A 686 18.13 22.45 -12.99
C TRP A 686 17.27 22.54 -11.71
N ARG A 687 16.91 21.39 -11.15
CA ARG A 687 16.05 21.23 -9.97
C ARG A 687 16.51 22.06 -8.76
N HIS A 688 17.81 22.21 -8.55
CA HIS A 688 18.39 22.86 -7.38
C HIS A 688 18.93 24.26 -7.65
N GLU A 689 18.70 24.81 -8.85
CA GLU A 689 19.30 26.09 -9.25
C GLU A 689 18.99 27.24 -8.30
N ASN A 690 17.72 27.40 -7.92
CA ASN A 690 17.31 28.44 -6.97
C ASN A 690 17.96 28.29 -5.59
N HIS A 691 18.28 27.05 -5.19
CA HIS A 691 18.98 26.78 -3.94
C HIS A 691 20.46 27.15 -4.04
N TRP A 692 21.15 26.68 -5.08
CA TRP A 692 22.58 26.92 -5.29
C TRP A 692 22.89 28.38 -5.59
N ALA A 693 22.01 29.09 -6.30
CA ALA A 693 22.14 30.53 -6.50
C ALA A 693 22.13 31.32 -5.17
N ARG A 694 21.46 30.81 -4.13
CA ARG A 694 21.37 31.45 -2.81
C ARG A 694 22.46 31.02 -1.83
N HIS A 695 22.82 29.74 -1.84
CA HIS A 695 23.70 29.15 -0.81
C HIS A 695 25.08 28.77 -1.35
N GLY A 696 25.32 28.96 -2.64
CA GLY A 696 26.49 28.47 -3.35
C GLY A 696 26.28 27.08 -3.94
N TYR A 697 27.05 26.78 -4.99
CA TYR A 697 27.13 25.43 -5.55
C TYR A 697 27.94 24.53 -4.62
N PRO A 698 27.55 23.25 -4.45
CA PRO A 698 28.12 22.35 -3.43
C PRO A 698 29.62 22.10 -3.60
N ASP A 699 30.14 22.20 -4.82
CA ASP A 699 31.54 22.04 -5.17
C ASP A 699 32.20 23.36 -5.63
N GLY A 700 31.52 24.50 -5.44
CA GLY A 700 31.94 25.82 -5.91
C GLY A 700 31.97 25.98 -7.43
N ARG A 701 31.60 24.96 -8.21
CA ARG A 701 31.54 25.01 -9.66
C ARG A 701 30.12 25.32 -10.09
N GLY A 702 29.95 26.43 -10.81
CA GLY A 702 28.70 26.72 -11.50
C GLY A 702 28.41 25.72 -12.62
N ARG A 703 27.26 25.88 -13.27
CA ARG A 703 26.94 25.09 -14.47
C ARG A 703 27.92 25.37 -15.61
N PRO A 704 28.19 24.40 -16.49
CA PRO A 704 29.08 24.60 -17.63
C PRO A 704 28.48 25.61 -18.62
N GLY A 705 29.31 26.37 -19.32
CA GLY A 705 28.86 27.47 -20.19
C GLY A 705 27.94 27.06 -21.34
N TRP A 706 27.94 25.78 -21.75
CA TRP A 706 27.01 25.26 -22.77
C TRP A 706 25.59 25.03 -22.23
N ALA A 707 25.42 24.97 -20.92
CA ALA A 707 24.13 24.87 -20.25
C ALA A 707 23.69 26.28 -19.82
N SER A 708 23.16 27.05 -20.77
CA SER A 708 22.71 28.44 -20.54
C SER A 708 21.30 28.56 -19.95
N GLY A 709 20.56 27.46 -19.86
CA GLY A 709 19.23 27.39 -19.28
C GLY A 709 18.73 25.94 -19.19
N PRO A 710 17.63 25.68 -18.46
CA PRO A 710 17.04 24.35 -18.36
C PRO A 710 16.51 23.91 -19.73
N ARG A 711 16.91 22.72 -20.16
CA ARG A 711 16.58 22.19 -21.48
C ARG A 711 16.14 20.74 -21.43
N LEU A 712 14.91 20.50 -21.92
CA LEU A 712 14.38 19.19 -22.24
C LEU A 712 14.53 18.95 -23.75
N VAL A 713 15.20 17.87 -24.13
CA VAL A 713 15.24 17.40 -25.52
C VAL A 713 14.37 16.16 -25.65
N VAL A 714 13.37 16.21 -26.54
CA VAL A 714 12.45 15.11 -26.80
C VAL A 714 12.82 14.43 -28.12
N LEU A 715 13.19 13.16 -28.05
CA LEU A 715 13.47 12.33 -29.21
C LEU A 715 12.14 11.84 -29.80
N ASP A 716 11.74 12.44 -30.92
CA ASP A 716 10.42 12.23 -31.51
C ASP A 716 10.50 11.47 -32.85
N PRO A 717 10.04 10.20 -32.90
CA PRO A 717 10.02 9.43 -34.13
C PRO A 717 8.88 9.82 -35.10
N ILE A 718 7.83 10.48 -34.61
CA ILE A 718 6.64 10.87 -35.39
C ILE A 718 7.01 12.08 -36.27
N VAL A 719 7.65 13.09 -35.68
CA VAL A 719 8.17 14.26 -36.43
C VAL A 719 9.26 13.86 -37.44
N GLY A 720 9.97 12.75 -37.16
CA GLY A 720 10.92 12.15 -38.09
C GLY A 720 10.30 11.54 -39.36
N GLY A 721 8.97 11.53 -39.49
CA GLY A 721 8.23 10.87 -40.57
C GLY A 721 8.02 9.36 -40.33
N GLY A 722 8.38 8.88 -39.13
CA GLY A 722 8.20 7.50 -38.71
C GLY A 722 6.87 7.27 -37.97
N LYS A 723 6.72 6.07 -37.43
CA LYS A 723 5.63 5.72 -36.49
C LYS A 723 6.20 5.54 -35.09
N THR A 724 5.31 5.54 -34.10
CA THR A 724 5.66 5.12 -32.74
C THR A 724 6.29 3.71 -32.77
N PRO A 725 7.45 3.51 -32.11
CA PRO A 725 8.06 2.18 -31.97
C PRO A 725 7.09 1.21 -31.29
N GLN A 726 6.95 0.01 -31.85
CA GLN A 726 6.00 -1.01 -31.37
C GLN A 726 6.19 -1.31 -29.87
N GLN A 727 7.43 -1.41 -29.42
CA GLN A 727 7.79 -1.66 -28.02
C GLN A 727 7.39 -0.53 -27.05
N TRP A 728 7.16 0.70 -27.53
CA TRP A 728 6.62 1.78 -26.70
C TRP A 728 5.10 1.65 -26.51
N GLY A 729 4.40 1.04 -27.47
CA GLY A 729 2.96 0.78 -27.40
C GLY A 729 2.54 -0.17 -26.28
N GLU A 730 3.48 -1.00 -25.80
CA GLU A 730 3.27 -1.82 -24.59
C GLU A 730 3.29 -1.00 -23.29
N VAL A 731 3.92 0.18 -23.32
CA VAL A 731 4.12 1.03 -22.13
C VAL A 731 3.13 2.20 -22.12
N TYR A 732 2.96 2.86 -23.27
CA TYR A 732 2.11 4.05 -23.41
C TYR A 732 1.16 3.91 -24.60
N SER A 733 0.00 4.55 -24.48
CA SER A 733 -0.97 4.66 -25.57
C SER A 733 -0.36 5.43 -26.76
N GLU A 734 -0.47 4.87 -27.96
CA GLU A 734 -0.08 5.57 -29.20
C GLU A 734 -0.81 6.91 -29.36
N HIS A 735 -2.07 6.99 -28.90
CA HIS A 735 -2.84 8.22 -28.93
C HIS A 735 -2.17 9.32 -28.08
N LEU A 736 -1.80 9.01 -26.83
CA LEU A 736 -1.17 9.98 -25.94
C LEU A 736 0.20 10.45 -26.47
N LEU A 737 0.97 9.54 -27.08
CA LEU A 737 2.25 9.88 -27.72
C LEU A 737 2.05 10.82 -28.92
N ALA A 738 1.11 10.50 -29.81
CA ALA A 738 0.80 11.34 -30.96
C ALA A 738 0.25 12.72 -30.54
N THR A 739 -0.67 12.77 -29.57
CA THR A 739 -1.20 14.02 -29.03
C THR A 739 -0.11 14.85 -28.36
N THR A 740 0.82 14.21 -27.63
CA THR A 740 1.98 14.91 -27.05
C THR A 740 2.88 15.49 -28.15
N SER A 741 3.22 14.71 -29.17
CA SER A 741 4.03 15.17 -30.30
C SER A 741 3.42 16.40 -30.99
N ARG A 742 2.12 16.37 -31.30
CA ARG A 742 1.40 17.52 -31.88
C ARG A 742 1.38 18.72 -30.94
N THR A 743 1.15 18.50 -29.65
CA THR A 743 1.13 19.57 -28.63
C THR A 743 2.49 20.26 -28.55
N LEU A 744 3.58 19.49 -28.50
CA LEU A 744 4.94 20.03 -28.48
C LEU A 744 5.28 20.81 -29.76
N ALA A 745 4.83 20.35 -30.93
CA ALA A 745 5.02 21.05 -32.19
C ALA A 745 4.26 22.39 -32.26
N GLY A 746 3.19 22.54 -31.48
CA GLY A 746 2.41 23.78 -31.37
C GLY A 746 2.97 24.81 -30.38
N ILE A 747 4.01 24.48 -29.61
CA ILE A 747 4.61 25.41 -28.64
C ILE A 747 5.46 26.44 -29.40
N GLU A 748 4.96 27.68 -29.46
CA GLU A 748 5.70 28.80 -30.07
C GLU A 748 7.04 29.02 -29.38
N GLY A 749 8.11 29.09 -30.18
CA GLY A 749 9.48 29.30 -29.68
C GLY A 749 10.09 28.13 -28.90
N GLY A 750 9.34 27.04 -28.66
CA GLY A 750 9.81 25.89 -27.89
C GLY A 750 10.11 26.23 -26.42
N ILE A 751 9.36 27.14 -25.81
CA ILE A 751 9.52 27.54 -24.41
C ILE A 751 8.25 27.22 -23.64
N ILE A 752 8.38 26.55 -22.50
CA ILE A 752 7.29 26.33 -21.54
C ILE A 752 7.56 27.20 -20.31
N SER A 753 6.63 28.12 -20.01
CA SER A 753 6.62 28.86 -18.75
C SER A 753 6.16 27.95 -17.62
N VAL A 754 7.02 27.71 -16.63
CA VAL A 754 6.67 26.94 -15.44
C VAL A 754 6.53 27.91 -14.26
N PRO A 755 5.40 27.93 -13.53
CA PRO A 755 4.26 27.02 -13.65
C PRO A 755 3.16 27.42 -14.67
N GLY A 756 3.30 28.56 -15.37
CA GLY A 756 2.23 29.22 -16.13
C GLY A 756 1.50 28.35 -17.16
N ASP A 757 2.24 27.62 -18.00
CA ASP A 757 1.70 26.87 -19.13
C ASP A 757 1.40 25.40 -18.77
N VAL A 758 1.94 24.91 -17.65
CA VAL A 758 1.95 23.50 -17.27
C VAL A 758 0.54 22.89 -17.22
N GLN A 759 -0.39 23.53 -16.50
CA GLN A 759 -1.74 22.98 -16.37
C GLN A 759 -2.47 22.95 -17.72
N GLY A 760 -2.38 24.03 -18.51
CA GLY A 760 -3.03 24.11 -19.82
C GLY A 760 -2.55 23.03 -20.77
N LEU A 761 -1.24 22.78 -20.81
CA LEU A 761 -0.66 21.74 -21.65
C LEU A 761 -1.02 20.33 -21.17
N VAL A 762 -1.07 20.09 -19.85
CA VAL A 762 -1.51 18.81 -19.28
C VAL A 762 -2.97 18.53 -19.63
N GLU A 763 -3.86 19.50 -19.50
CA GLU A 763 -5.27 19.35 -19.88
C GLU A 763 -5.44 19.09 -21.38
N ALA A 764 -4.63 19.72 -22.24
CA ALA A 764 -4.69 19.50 -23.68
C ALA A 764 -4.36 18.07 -24.11
N VAL A 765 -3.54 17.34 -23.33
CA VAL A 765 -3.11 15.97 -23.66
C VAL A 765 -3.87 14.91 -22.86
N HIS A 766 -4.16 15.17 -21.58
CA HIS A 766 -4.69 14.20 -20.61
C HIS A 766 -6.12 14.51 -20.16
N GLY A 767 -6.66 15.68 -20.54
CA GLY A 767 -8.02 16.08 -20.23
C GLY A 767 -9.07 15.26 -20.98
N ASN A 768 -10.33 15.42 -20.59
CA ASN A 768 -11.45 14.83 -21.31
C ASN A 768 -11.73 15.64 -22.59
N ASN A 769 -10.99 15.36 -23.66
CA ASN A 769 -11.26 15.90 -24.99
C ASN A 769 -12.03 14.89 -25.85
N GLU A 770 -13.11 15.35 -26.49
CA GLU A 770 -13.91 14.59 -27.46
C GLU A 770 -13.30 14.70 -28.87
N ASP A 771 -12.02 14.33 -29.01
CA ASP A 771 -11.24 14.51 -30.25
C ASP A 771 -11.53 13.42 -31.33
N PHE A 772 -12.72 12.82 -31.34
CA PHE A 772 -13.07 11.85 -32.38
C PHE A 772 -13.41 12.56 -33.69
N ASP A 773 -12.53 12.43 -34.69
CA ASP A 773 -12.82 12.92 -36.04
C ASP A 773 -13.81 12.00 -36.77
N TRP A 774 -15.08 12.38 -36.69
CA TRP A 774 -16.19 11.71 -37.38
C TRP A 774 -16.03 11.67 -38.90
N ASN A 775 -15.23 12.57 -39.49
CA ASN A 775 -15.01 12.62 -40.94
C ASN A 775 -13.93 11.63 -41.39
N ASN A 776 -13.15 11.07 -40.47
CA ASN A 776 -12.11 10.07 -40.77
C ASN A 776 -12.04 8.95 -39.72
N PRO A 777 -13.09 8.12 -39.59
CA PRO A 777 -13.14 7.04 -38.60
C PRO A 777 -12.09 5.94 -38.84
N GLY A 778 -11.59 5.82 -40.08
CA GLY A 778 -10.57 4.83 -40.47
C GLY A 778 -9.11 5.29 -40.32
N GLY A 779 -8.89 6.57 -40.00
CA GLY A 779 -7.58 7.18 -39.84
C GLY A 779 -6.76 6.53 -38.72
N SER A 780 -5.43 6.56 -38.85
CA SER A 780 -4.53 6.00 -37.84
C SER A 780 -4.72 6.66 -36.46
N GLU A 781 -4.99 7.97 -36.44
CA GLU A 781 -5.22 8.72 -35.20
C GLU A 781 -6.54 8.33 -34.54
N THR A 782 -7.62 8.25 -35.31
CA THR A 782 -8.95 7.84 -34.81
C THR A 782 -8.95 6.41 -34.28
N LYS A 783 -8.19 5.50 -34.92
CA LYS A 783 -7.97 4.13 -34.44
C LYS A 783 -7.21 4.12 -33.12
N ALA A 784 -6.14 4.90 -33.00
CA ALA A 784 -5.37 5.00 -31.76
C ALA A 784 -6.21 5.59 -30.61
N TRP A 785 -7.00 6.63 -30.87
CA TRP A 785 -7.95 7.20 -29.89
C TRP A 785 -9.00 6.19 -29.46
N THR A 786 -9.62 5.47 -30.42
CA THR A 786 -10.64 4.45 -30.14
C THR A 786 -10.06 3.31 -29.31
N ALA A 787 -8.86 2.83 -29.64
CA ALA A 787 -8.16 1.80 -28.87
C ALA A 787 -7.82 2.30 -27.45
N HIS A 788 -7.36 3.54 -27.32
CA HIS A 788 -7.07 4.16 -26.02
C HIS A 788 -8.33 4.24 -25.14
N ARG A 789 -9.43 4.81 -25.65
CA ARG A 789 -10.70 4.92 -24.94
C ARG A 789 -11.31 3.55 -24.61
N GLY A 790 -11.20 2.60 -25.54
CA GLY A 790 -11.61 1.21 -25.31
C GLY A 790 -10.85 0.56 -24.16
N LYS A 791 -9.52 0.75 -24.12
CA LYS A 791 -8.67 0.26 -23.02
C LYS A 791 -9.02 0.89 -21.68
N GLU A 792 -9.17 2.22 -21.61
CA GLU A 792 -9.55 2.90 -20.36
C GLU A 792 -10.92 2.44 -19.86
N MET A 793 -11.89 2.28 -20.77
CA MET A 793 -13.23 1.80 -20.42
C MET A 793 -13.20 0.36 -19.90
N ALA A 794 -12.40 -0.51 -20.50
CA ALA A 794 -12.20 -1.88 -20.03
C ALA A 794 -11.56 -1.90 -18.64
N GLU A 795 -10.47 -1.16 -18.43
CA GLU A 795 -9.78 -1.02 -17.14
C GLU A 795 -10.73 -0.55 -16.03
N ARG A 796 -11.48 0.53 -16.28
CA ARG A 796 -12.46 1.06 -15.32
C ARG A 796 -13.58 0.08 -15.02
N SER A 797 -14.06 -0.64 -16.04
CA SER A 797 -15.14 -1.63 -15.87
C SER A 797 -14.67 -2.83 -15.05
N MET A 798 -13.47 -3.34 -15.32
CA MET A 798 -12.86 -4.43 -14.54
C MET A 798 -12.65 -4.02 -13.07
N ALA A 799 -12.10 -2.83 -12.83
CA ALA A 799 -11.96 -2.31 -11.47
C ALA A 799 -13.32 -2.17 -10.75
N ALA A 800 -14.36 -1.73 -11.46
CA ALA A 800 -15.69 -1.56 -10.88
C ALA A 800 -16.38 -2.89 -10.55
N LEU A 801 -16.07 -3.97 -11.28
CA LEU A 801 -16.54 -5.33 -11.02
C LEU A 801 -15.81 -5.96 -9.82
N LEU A 802 -14.51 -5.70 -9.68
CA LEU A 802 -13.68 -6.27 -8.61
C LEU A 802 -13.72 -5.47 -7.30
N ALA A 803 -14.08 -4.18 -7.33
CA ALA A 803 -14.13 -3.37 -6.12
C ALA A 803 -15.37 -3.65 -5.28
N VAL A 804 -15.20 -3.65 -3.95
CA VAL A 804 -16.33 -3.79 -3.01
C VAL A 804 -17.38 -2.68 -3.20
N PRO A 805 -18.64 -2.89 -2.79
CA PRO A 805 -19.68 -1.87 -2.88
C PRO A 805 -19.31 -0.55 -2.18
N ARG A 806 -19.99 0.54 -2.57
CA ARG A 806 -19.84 1.84 -1.90
C ARG A 806 -20.35 1.71 -0.46
N ALA A 807 -19.74 2.42 0.49
CA ALA A 807 -20.00 2.24 1.92
C ALA A 807 -21.49 2.35 2.29
N LEU A 808 -22.20 3.33 1.72
CA LEU A 808 -23.62 3.57 1.97
C LEU A 808 -24.57 2.66 1.15
N SER A 809 -24.02 1.81 0.28
CA SER A 809 -24.78 0.87 -0.56
C SER A 809 -24.67 -0.58 -0.10
N VAL A 810 -23.82 -0.88 0.90
CA VAL A 810 -23.69 -2.22 1.48
C VAL A 810 -24.97 -2.57 2.23
N ARG A 811 -25.62 -3.67 1.82
CA ARG A 811 -26.83 -4.18 2.49
C ARG A 811 -26.46 -5.28 3.48
N ALA A 812 -25.66 -6.24 3.04
CA ALA A 812 -25.13 -7.33 3.86
C ALA A 812 -23.60 -7.27 3.88
N LEU A 813 -22.96 -7.72 4.95
CA LEU A 813 -21.49 -7.62 5.04
C LEU A 813 -20.80 -8.60 4.08
N HIS A 814 -21.45 -9.71 3.71
CA HIS A 814 -20.92 -10.65 2.70
C HIS A 814 -20.78 -10.04 1.31
N ASP A 815 -21.50 -8.95 1.00
CA ASP A 815 -21.34 -8.18 -0.25
C ASP A 815 -19.89 -7.65 -0.42
N LEU A 816 -19.10 -7.58 0.66
CA LEU A 816 -17.70 -7.17 0.63
C LEU A 816 -16.74 -8.27 0.15
N HIS A 817 -17.22 -9.50 -0.01
CA HIS A 817 -16.45 -10.67 -0.42
C HIS A 817 -17.12 -11.45 -1.56
N ASP A 818 -18.13 -10.85 -2.22
CA ASP A 818 -18.80 -11.44 -3.37
C ASP A 818 -17.89 -11.32 -4.61
N LEU A 819 -17.46 -12.46 -5.15
CA LEU A 819 -16.62 -12.57 -6.33
C LEU A 819 -17.34 -13.40 -7.40
N PRO A 820 -17.57 -12.87 -8.61
CA PRO A 820 -18.21 -13.63 -9.68
C PRO A 820 -17.26 -14.70 -10.23
N GLY A 821 -17.53 -15.97 -9.90
CA GLY A 821 -16.75 -17.14 -10.32
C GLY A 821 -15.63 -17.47 -9.33
N GLU A 822 -15.97 -18.21 -8.27
CA GLU A 822 -15.01 -18.74 -7.28
C GLU A 822 -13.81 -19.41 -8.00
N GLU A 823 -12.56 -19.28 -7.55
CA GLU A 823 -12.07 -19.92 -6.32
C GLU A 823 -10.87 -19.22 -5.64
N ASP A 824 -10.33 -18.11 -6.17
CA ASP A 824 -8.96 -17.73 -5.79
C ASP A 824 -8.72 -16.23 -5.54
N GLU A 825 -8.60 -15.86 -4.25
CA GLU A 825 -8.20 -14.50 -3.78
C GLU A 825 -6.89 -13.99 -4.41
N TRP A 826 -6.03 -14.88 -4.92
CA TRP A 826 -4.76 -14.52 -5.54
C TRP A 826 -4.88 -13.92 -6.94
N GLU A 827 -6.02 -14.05 -7.61
CA GLU A 827 -6.28 -13.39 -8.90
C GLU A 827 -6.64 -11.89 -8.75
N VAL A 828 -6.99 -11.47 -7.53
CA VAL A 828 -7.42 -10.10 -7.25
C VAL A 828 -6.19 -9.19 -7.06
N SER A 829 -5.84 -8.45 -8.12
CA SER A 829 -4.72 -7.51 -8.13
C SER A 829 -5.15 -6.05 -7.98
N THR A 830 -4.29 -5.27 -7.32
CA THR A 830 -4.41 -3.80 -7.24
C THR A 830 -3.97 -3.08 -8.51
N ARG A 831 -3.35 -3.81 -9.46
CA ARG A 831 -2.91 -3.31 -10.77
C ARG A 831 -3.27 -4.30 -11.87
N LEU A 832 -3.88 -3.81 -12.95
CA LEU A 832 -4.31 -4.67 -14.05
C LEU A 832 -3.12 -5.09 -14.94
N GLY A 833 -3.00 -6.39 -15.23
CA GLY A 833 -2.02 -6.93 -16.19
C GLY A 833 -0.55 -6.82 -15.77
N ALA A 834 -0.29 -6.49 -14.50
CA ALA A 834 1.04 -6.30 -13.93
C ALA A 834 1.47 -7.49 -13.06
N ASP A 835 1.19 -8.72 -13.48
CA ASP A 835 1.67 -9.90 -12.78
C ASP A 835 3.20 -9.91 -12.82
N SER A 836 3.83 -9.54 -11.71
CA SER A 836 5.27 -9.59 -11.55
C SER A 836 5.64 -10.73 -10.63
N VAL A 837 6.53 -11.59 -11.09
CA VAL A 837 7.13 -12.66 -10.28
C VAL A 837 8.54 -12.24 -9.87
N ARG A 838 8.98 -12.71 -8.70
CA ARG A 838 10.36 -12.51 -8.26
C ARG A 838 11.25 -13.61 -8.81
N LEU A 839 12.20 -13.21 -9.63
CA LEU A 839 13.23 -14.07 -10.19
C LEU A 839 14.50 -13.94 -9.35
N LEU A 840 14.99 -15.05 -8.81
CA LEU A 840 16.32 -15.18 -8.25
C LEU A 840 17.25 -15.73 -9.32
N CYS A 841 18.32 -15.02 -9.64
CA CYS A 841 19.38 -15.57 -10.46
C CYS A 841 20.38 -16.31 -9.56
N ALA A 842 20.52 -17.61 -9.77
CA ALA A 842 21.49 -18.44 -9.05
C ALA A 842 22.54 -18.96 -10.05
N TYR A 843 23.79 -19.06 -9.61
CA TYR A 843 24.93 -19.40 -10.44
C TYR A 843 25.41 -20.81 -10.15
N VAL A 844 25.42 -21.66 -11.19
CA VAL A 844 25.94 -23.04 -11.11
C VAL A 844 27.41 -23.00 -11.50
N GLN A 845 28.28 -23.14 -10.50
CA GLN A 845 29.73 -23.11 -10.65
C GLN A 845 30.22 -24.39 -11.34
N GLU A 846 31.45 -24.37 -11.88
CA GLU A 846 32.03 -25.51 -12.62
C GLU A 846 32.17 -26.79 -11.76
N ASP A 847 32.24 -26.63 -10.43
CA ASP A 847 32.27 -27.73 -9.46
C ASP A 847 30.87 -28.22 -9.02
N GLY A 848 29.81 -27.66 -9.60
CA GLY A 848 28.41 -28.01 -9.32
C GLY A 848 27.79 -27.28 -8.12
N ARG A 849 28.54 -26.45 -7.38
CA ARG A 849 27.97 -25.63 -6.32
C ARG A 849 27.03 -24.57 -6.90
N VAL A 850 25.95 -24.28 -6.18
CA VAL A 850 24.98 -23.23 -6.53
C VAL A 850 25.19 -22.04 -5.60
N THR A 851 25.36 -20.86 -6.19
CA THR A 851 25.79 -19.63 -5.50
C THR A 851 24.88 -18.46 -5.87
N LEU A 852 24.86 -17.42 -5.02
CA LEU A 852 24.09 -16.19 -5.22
C LEU A 852 24.89 -15.14 -6.02
N ASP A 853 26.20 -15.28 -6.06
CA ASP A 853 27.14 -14.41 -6.77
C ASP A 853 27.88 -15.15 -7.89
N LEU A 854 28.44 -14.39 -8.83
CA LEU A 854 29.18 -14.95 -9.96
C LEU A 854 30.53 -15.56 -9.51
N GLY A 855 31.19 -14.96 -8.52
CA GLY A 855 32.50 -15.35 -8.01
C GLY A 855 32.51 -16.67 -7.24
N GLY A 856 31.34 -17.14 -6.83
CA GLY A 856 31.15 -18.40 -6.12
C GLY A 856 31.45 -18.33 -4.62
N GLU A 857 31.45 -17.12 -4.04
CA GLU A 857 31.77 -16.88 -2.64
C GLU A 857 30.56 -17.10 -1.72
N GLN A 858 29.35 -16.83 -2.21
CA GLN A 858 28.10 -16.87 -1.46
C GLN A 858 27.26 -18.07 -1.89
N LEU A 859 27.25 -19.13 -1.08
CA LEU A 859 26.44 -20.31 -1.35
C LEU A 859 24.93 -20.00 -1.25
N LEU A 860 24.13 -20.70 -2.07
CA LEU A 860 22.69 -20.67 -1.94
C LEU A 860 22.26 -21.20 -0.56
N PRO A 861 21.53 -20.43 0.27
CA PRO A 861 21.21 -20.86 1.63
C PRO A 861 20.30 -22.09 1.70
N HIS A 862 20.63 -23.02 2.60
CA HIS A 862 19.82 -24.20 2.90
C HIS A 862 19.10 -24.04 4.25
N ALA A 863 17.98 -24.77 4.42
CA ALA A 863 17.28 -24.83 5.70
C ALA A 863 18.16 -25.53 6.75
N ALA A 864 18.06 -25.08 8.00
CA ALA A 864 18.69 -25.74 9.12
C ALA A 864 18.10 -27.15 9.35
N PRO A 865 18.75 -28.02 10.13
CA PRO A 865 18.28 -29.39 10.36
C PRO A 865 16.87 -29.51 10.96
N ASP A 866 16.36 -28.44 11.58
CA ASP A 866 14.99 -28.33 12.11
C ASP A 866 13.96 -27.88 11.04
N GLY A 867 14.39 -27.74 9.79
CA GLY A 867 13.57 -27.30 8.65
C GLY A 867 13.38 -25.79 8.55
N ARG A 868 13.96 -24.98 9.44
CA ARG A 868 13.76 -23.53 9.46
C ARG A 868 14.82 -22.78 8.63
N MET A 869 14.40 -21.71 7.97
CA MET A 869 15.30 -20.78 7.29
C MET A 869 15.64 -19.61 8.22
N PRO A 870 16.92 -19.31 8.51
CA PRO A 870 17.30 -18.12 9.26
C PRO A 870 16.84 -16.85 8.52
N VAL A 871 16.31 -15.86 9.25
CA VAL A 871 15.83 -14.59 8.65
C VAL A 871 16.94 -13.86 7.88
N SER A 872 18.19 -13.94 8.34
CA SER A 872 19.36 -13.42 7.63
C SER A 872 19.53 -14.08 6.26
N SER A 873 19.40 -15.40 6.18
CA SER A 873 19.45 -16.16 4.92
C SER A 873 18.30 -15.81 3.98
N VAL A 874 17.06 -15.68 4.50
CA VAL A 874 15.92 -15.23 3.69
C VAL A 874 16.17 -13.82 3.15
N ARG A 875 16.67 -12.91 3.98
CA ARG A 875 17.04 -11.54 3.58
C ARG A 875 18.05 -11.55 2.46
N GLU A 876 19.09 -12.36 2.60
CA GLU A 876 20.17 -12.46 1.62
C GLU A 876 19.65 -12.93 0.25
N VAL A 877 18.82 -13.97 0.23
CA VAL A 877 18.16 -14.44 -0.99
C VAL A 877 17.30 -13.34 -1.60
N MET A 878 16.47 -12.68 -0.78
CA MET A 878 15.53 -11.67 -1.25
C MET A 878 16.21 -10.43 -1.82
N ARG A 879 17.37 -10.03 -1.29
CA ARG A 879 18.21 -8.93 -1.83
C ARG A 879 18.64 -9.20 -3.27
N HIS A 880 18.89 -10.47 -3.61
CA HIS A 880 19.31 -10.90 -4.94
C HIS A 880 18.14 -11.10 -5.94
N THR A 881 16.89 -10.88 -5.52
CA THR A 881 15.72 -11.08 -6.40
C THR A 881 15.46 -9.88 -7.32
N ILE A 882 14.90 -10.16 -8.49
CA ILE A 882 14.52 -9.18 -9.51
C ILE A 882 13.04 -9.33 -9.84
N PRO A 883 12.25 -8.24 -9.86
CA PRO A 883 10.89 -8.29 -10.38
C PRO A 883 10.90 -8.42 -11.90
N VAL A 884 10.27 -9.46 -12.42
CA VAL A 884 10.07 -9.70 -13.86
C VAL A 884 8.59 -9.94 -14.15
N ARG A 885 8.14 -9.67 -15.37
CA ARG A 885 6.75 -9.96 -15.74
C ARG A 885 6.54 -11.49 -15.80
N ALA A 886 5.42 -11.98 -15.27
CA ALA A 886 5.10 -13.40 -15.19
C ALA A 886 5.08 -14.08 -16.57
N ASP A 887 4.66 -13.37 -17.62
CA ASP A 887 4.62 -13.86 -19.00
C ASP A 887 6.00 -14.24 -19.58
N TRP A 888 7.08 -13.80 -18.94
CA TRP A 888 8.44 -14.20 -19.32
C TRP A 888 8.71 -15.67 -19.03
N LEU A 889 8.08 -16.20 -18.00
CA LEU A 889 8.31 -17.55 -17.48
C LEU A 889 7.17 -18.51 -17.82
N LYS A 890 6.15 -18.06 -18.55
CA LYS A 890 4.97 -18.87 -18.90
C LYS A 890 5.31 -20.13 -19.73
N GLU A 891 6.35 -20.07 -20.54
CA GLU A 891 6.86 -21.19 -21.36
C GLU A 891 8.01 -21.95 -20.69
N ALA A 892 8.37 -21.60 -19.45
CA ALA A 892 9.38 -22.32 -18.70
C ALA A 892 8.84 -23.67 -18.23
N ASP A 893 9.70 -24.69 -18.21
CA ASP A 893 9.44 -25.91 -17.45
C ASP A 893 9.36 -25.55 -15.95
N PRO A 894 8.21 -25.75 -15.26
CA PRO A 894 8.03 -25.36 -13.87
C PRO A 894 9.11 -25.92 -12.93
N GLU A 895 9.59 -27.14 -13.16
CA GLU A 895 10.63 -27.75 -12.33
C GLU A 895 11.98 -27.06 -12.50
N SER A 896 12.31 -26.63 -13.73
CA SER A 896 13.59 -25.97 -14.04
C SER A 896 13.78 -24.65 -13.31
N ILE A 897 12.67 -23.93 -13.04
CA ILE A 897 12.65 -22.64 -12.35
C ILE A 897 12.07 -22.70 -10.94
N ALA A 898 11.80 -23.91 -10.43
CA ALA A 898 11.31 -24.10 -9.07
C ALA A 898 12.40 -23.72 -8.04
N PRO A 899 12.00 -23.16 -6.89
CA PRO A 899 12.92 -22.98 -5.77
C PRO A 899 13.38 -24.35 -5.23
N PRO A 900 14.48 -24.41 -4.45
CA PRO A 900 14.87 -25.63 -3.73
C PRO A 900 13.70 -26.21 -2.93
N MET A 901 13.58 -27.54 -2.84
CA MET A 901 12.48 -28.21 -2.11
C MET A 901 12.34 -27.74 -0.65
N ALA A 902 13.46 -27.43 0.01
CA ALA A 902 13.47 -26.91 1.37
C ALA A 902 12.78 -25.54 1.51
N TRP A 903 12.56 -24.83 0.41
CA TRP A 903 11.90 -23.51 0.39
C TRP A 903 10.43 -23.59 0.01
N THR A 904 9.95 -24.72 -0.52
CA THR A 904 8.59 -24.85 -1.07
C THR A 904 7.52 -24.47 -0.06
N GLU A 905 7.70 -24.83 1.21
CA GLU A 905 6.76 -24.52 2.30
C GLU A 905 7.01 -23.14 2.93
N HIS A 906 8.11 -22.46 2.57
CA HIS A 906 8.46 -21.17 3.14
C HIS A 906 7.63 -20.04 2.50
N PRO A 907 6.87 -19.23 3.27
CA PRO A 907 5.89 -18.27 2.74
C PRO A 907 6.43 -17.29 1.71
N MET A 908 7.71 -16.93 1.80
CA MET A 908 8.34 -15.97 0.90
C MET A 908 9.23 -16.60 -0.17
N LEU A 909 9.82 -17.76 0.13
CA LEU A 909 10.84 -18.36 -0.74
C LEU A 909 10.23 -19.39 -1.69
N GLY A 910 9.12 -20.02 -1.29
CA GLY A 910 8.38 -20.99 -2.12
C GLY A 910 7.72 -20.36 -3.34
N GLU A 911 7.44 -19.05 -3.31
CA GLU A 911 6.86 -18.32 -4.44
C GLU A 911 7.92 -17.77 -5.41
N LEU A 912 9.21 -17.86 -5.08
CA LEU A 912 10.27 -17.40 -5.97
C LEU A 912 10.35 -18.29 -7.22
N ARG A 913 10.91 -17.72 -8.29
CA ARG A 913 11.40 -18.47 -9.44
C ARG A 913 12.91 -18.37 -9.48
N VAL A 914 13.59 -19.50 -9.63
CA VAL A 914 15.06 -19.56 -9.58
C VAL A 914 15.62 -19.83 -10.97
N LEU A 915 16.25 -18.84 -11.58
CA LEU A 915 16.98 -18.97 -12.83
C LEU A 915 18.41 -19.46 -12.56
N ARG A 916 18.64 -20.76 -12.78
CA ARG A 916 19.97 -21.38 -12.63
C ARG A 916 20.81 -21.14 -13.87
N GLN A 917 21.84 -20.31 -13.76
CA GLN A 917 22.74 -19.93 -14.85
C GLN A 917 24.08 -20.65 -14.69
N PRO A 918 24.51 -21.48 -15.65
CA PRO A 918 25.85 -22.04 -15.65
C PRO A 918 26.90 -20.93 -15.71
N VAL A 919 27.99 -21.06 -14.96
CA VAL A 919 29.16 -20.19 -15.07
C VAL A 919 30.21 -20.93 -15.90
N GLN A 920 30.72 -20.27 -16.94
CA GLN A 920 31.83 -20.78 -17.75
C GLN A 920 32.81 -19.64 -18.01
N GLY A 921 34.10 -19.87 -17.73
CA GLY A 921 35.13 -18.86 -17.93
C GLY A 921 34.89 -17.56 -17.15
N GLY A 922 34.29 -17.66 -15.95
CA GLY A 922 33.96 -16.50 -15.11
C GLY A 922 32.82 -15.64 -15.65
N SER A 923 31.93 -16.19 -16.50
CA SER A 923 30.78 -15.47 -17.03
C SER A 923 29.51 -16.32 -16.99
N ALA A 924 28.39 -15.69 -16.63
CA ALA A 924 27.09 -16.33 -16.62
C ALA A 924 26.62 -16.63 -18.04
N GLN A 925 26.24 -17.89 -18.29
CA GLN A 925 25.77 -18.34 -19.57
C GLN A 925 24.28 -18.03 -19.79
N VAL A 926 23.90 -17.91 -21.05
CA VAL A 926 22.52 -17.64 -21.46
C VAL A 926 21.64 -18.85 -21.15
N VAL A 927 20.48 -18.62 -20.53
CA VAL A 927 19.46 -19.63 -20.29
C VAL A 927 18.28 -19.41 -21.24
N LYS A 928 17.87 -20.48 -21.93
CA LYS A 928 16.73 -20.44 -22.84
C LYS A 928 15.44 -20.77 -22.08
N ILE A 929 14.43 -19.92 -22.23
CA ILE A 929 13.08 -20.12 -21.69
C ILE A 929 12.10 -19.97 -22.85
N GLY A 930 11.55 -21.09 -23.32
CA GLY A 930 10.70 -21.12 -24.51
C GLY A 930 11.38 -20.48 -25.72
N GLY A 931 10.72 -19.49 -26.32
CA GLY A 931 11.26 -18.68 -27.44
C GLY A 931 12.25 -17.57 -27.04
N LYS A 932 12.52 -17.37 -25.75
CA LYS A 932 13.28 -16.22 -25.21
C LYS A 932 14.60 -16.68 -24.59
N THR A 933 15.52 -15.75 -24.40
CA THR A 933 16.78 -15.97 -23.68
C THR A 933 16.96 -14.97 -22.54
N LEU A 934 17.43 -15.44 -21.39
CA LEU A 934 17.73 -14.64 -20.21
C LEU A 934 19.19 -14.81 -19.81
N ARG A 935 19.81 -13.70 -19.39
CA ARG A 935 21.16 -13.71 -18.81
C ARG A 935 21.31 -12.53 -17.84
N MET A 936 21.90 -12.77 -16.68
CA MET A 936 22.38 -11.69 -15.82
C MET A 936 23.70 -11.14 -16.35
N ASP A 937 23.75 -9.83 -16.51
CA ASP A 937 24.95 -9.07 -16.84
C ASP A 937 25.28 -8.13 -15.68
N GLU A 938 26.55 -8.05 -15.28
CA GLU A 938 26.97 -7.21 -14.15
C GLU A 938 26.67 -5.73 -14.41
N ASP A 939 26.86 -5.25 -15.64
CA ASP A 939 26.66 -3.86 -16.00
C ASP A 939 25.23 -3.55 -16.45
N LEU A 940 24.58 -4.49 -17.16
CA LEU A 940 23.25 -4.29 -17.75
C LEU A 940 22.09 -4.84 -16.90
N GLY A 941 22.37 -5.61 -15.86
CA GLY A 941 21.37 -6.34 -15.10
C GLY A 941 20.78 -7.49 -15.93
N LEU A 942 19.51 -7.83 -15.69
CA LEU A 942 18.86 -8.93 -16.40
C LEU A 942 18.55 -8.55 -17.86
N VAL A 943 19.27 -9.18 -18.78
CA VAL A 943 19.12 -9.03 -20.23
C VAL A 943 18.13 -10.09 -20.74
N ARG A 944 17.15 -9.65 -21.54
CA ARG A 944 16.20 -10.51 -22.25
C ARG A 944 16.36 -10.28 -23.75
N LYS A 945 16.53 -11.35 -24.52
CA LYS A 945 16.49 -11.32 -26.00
C LYS A 945 15.45 -12.29 -26.53
#